data_AF-U4U2F1-F1
#
_entry.id   AF-U4U2F1-F1
#
_cell.length_a   1.000
_cell.length_b   1.000
_cell.length_c   1.000
_cell.angle_alpha   90.00
_cell.angle_beta   90.00
_cell.angle_gamma   90.00
#
_symmetry.space_group_name_H-M   'P 1'
#
loop_
_entity.id
_entity.type
_entity.pdbx_description
1 polymer ?
#
loop_
_entity_poly.entity_id
_entity_poly.type
_entity_poly.pdbx_seq_one_letter_code
_entity_poly.pdbx_strand_id
1 'polypeptide(L)'
;MSERALPYVAAGVILAISGFKSPIWGVSDLLPHIEVCLKNPVYRIREAAANASVALIRVEDIKTYFDKCFDRIANRKIADNECHGILLQMKSILNKIKVTDLPLSRYIEQSCYIWESEERHFSHMTINLYTELVTTFLYQLKQFDDVYWLKQILLYLSKTMTNQPRVASPFTSQENFGRTRLLLAYLIMINKVEETDSTYSTIAIEIMAILYAPHCRLKETCLQFLICLNQVYEYNNEMDMSICALPWPRYSHLKLGEEHKPDIEGHPLFRMGYVQIDSEIRKLVYSFRHSSIKKLLKYTHSYVKSFLAQELKRPHYIREDDRVLLFLLAAYYPCAIKMLKLNRQETLNTLVNFCNCDNEEMISAVISCISSYLSELDYILYYGYDELLKVLTNSASPAAAVHRRLAVCEFLCDNYFLYCNRDAILKSDQLCTILNIVMVLLEDDNVNIREGMSKFEYNIRVRIKISESVDDTIPGFEWPVSPEKAREDLVNLMTVFLPQEQAVCQIFSWACRYFPDYYAESCEIFERGGLNQFAENTPLVDLCSKVLIKILWKLPDGLSYDDRSIFLEEQTLIVTVTLLNSLLRYDSPMMLPKTKMTVLCALRMLYDFLDETEIGTNFVENFKTYFNETTLSYLTKTLQLGDHFCVTKLFKQLYDPLFRQRR
;
A
#
# COMPACT_ATOMS: atom_id res chain seq x y z
N MET A 1 0.94 20.67 -40.39
CA MET A 1 2.21 20.73 -39.63
C MET A 1 2.33 19.45 -38.83
N SER A 2 3.49 18.77 -38.90
CA SER A 2 3.68 17.47 -38.23
C SER A 2 3.73 17.63 -36.70
N GLU A 3 3.16 16.67 -35.97
CA GLU A 3 3.05 16.65 -34.49
C GLU A 3 4.41 16.82 -33.78
N ARG A 4 5.51 16.51 -34.46
CA ARG A 4 6.87 16.63 -33.91
C ARG A 4 7.37 18.07 -33.80
N ALA A 5 6.75 19.05 -34.49
CA ALA A 5 7.20 20.44 -34.48
C ALA A 5 6.50 21.31 -33.41
N LEU A 6 5.37 20.85 -32.85
CA LEU A 6 4.49 21.66 -31.98
C LEU A 6 5.15 22.10 -30.65
N PRO A 7 5.91 21.25 -29.93
CA PRO A 7 6.60 21.65 -28.71
C PRO A 7 7.70 22.68 -28.96
N TYR A 8 8.36 22.60 -30.13
CA TYR A 8 9.42 23.53 -30.53
C TYR A 8 8.87 24.88 -30.98
N VAL A 9 7.67 24.92 -31.57
CA VAL A 9 6.97 26.18 -31.90
C VAL A 9 6.49 26.86 -30.61
N ALA A 10 5.89 26.12 -29.67
CA ALA A 10 5.47 26.68 -28.39
C ALA A 10 6.67 27.17 -27.54
N ALA A 11 7.74 26.37 -27.46
CA ALA A 11 8.99 26.77 -26.81
C ALA A 11 9.63 27.96 -27.53
N GLY A 12 9.60 28.00 -28.87
CA GLY A 12 10.08 29.11 -29.69
C GLY A 12 9.30 30.40 -29.48
N VAL A 13 7.97 30.33 -29.31
CA VAL A 13 7.13 31.49 -28.97
C VAL A 13 7.39 31.95 -27.53
N ILE A 14 7.54 31.03 -26.57
CA ILE A 14 7.86 31.37 -25.18
C ILE A 14 9.25 32.01 -25.09
N LEU A 15 10.28 31.46 -25.75
CA LEU A 15 11.63 32.04 -25.85
C LEU A 15 11.63 33.38 -26.58
N ALA A 16 10.84 33.52 -27.65
CA ALA A 16 10.72 34.78 -28.38
C ALA A 16 10.07 35.87 -27.53
N ILE A 17 9.07 35.54 -26.70
CA ILE A 17 8.38 36.48 -25.81
C ILE A 17 9.24 36.81 -24.59
N SER A 18 9.91 35.82 -23.99
CA SER A 18 10.76 36.04 -22.80
C SER A 18 12.13 36.67 -23.13
N GLY A 19 12.62 36.52 -24.36
CA GLY A 19 13.81 37.20 -24.88
C GLY A 19 13.55 38.58 -25.51
N PHE A 20 12.28 38.99 -25.67
CA PHE A 20 11.92 40.26 -26.30
C PHE A 20 12.17 41.45 -25.34
N LYS A 21 13.33 42.09 -25.46
CA LYS A 21 13.55 43.45 -24.93
C LYS A 21 13.46 44.45 -26.08
N SER A 22 12.23 44.79 -26.48
CA SER A 22 11.99 45.88 -27.43
C SER A 22 11.80 47.20 -26.65
N PRO A 23 12.55 48.27 -26.97
CA PRO A 23 12.30 49.60 -26.41
C PRO A 23 11.03 50.26 -26.99
N ILE A 24 10.32 49.61 -27.94
CA ILE A 24 9.17 50.17 -28.68
C ILE A 24 7.86 49.42 -28.37
N TRP A 25 7.92 48.15 -27.96
CA TRP A 25 6.74 47.31 -27.69
C TRP A 25 6.82 46.77 -26.27
N GLY A 26 5.88 47.17 -25.41
CA GLY A 26 5.68 46.55 -24.12
C GLY A 26 5.14 45.13 -24.31
N VAL A 27 5.54 44.18 -23.47
CA VAL A 27 5.02 42.79 -23.49
C VAL A 27 3.47 42.76 -23.35
N SER A 28 2.88 43.82 -22.77
CA SER A 28 1.42 44.09 -22.73
C SER A 28 0.77 44.30 -24.10
N ASP A 29 1.52 44.78 -25.10
CA ASP A 29 1.01 45.14 -26.44
C ASP A 29 0.67 43.89 -27.28
N LEU A 30 1.05 42.71 -26.79
CA LEU A 30 0.72 41.41 -27.40
C LEU A 30 -0.64 40.86 -26.97
N LEU A 31 -1.27 41.42 -25.91
CA LEU A 31 -2.58 40.96 -25.42
C LEU A 31 -3.69 40.97 -26.49
N PRO A 32 -3.82 42.02 -27.35
CA PRO A 32 -4.84 42.02 -28.41
C PRO A 32 -4.69 40.87 -29.40
N HIS A 33 -3.46 40.43 -29.68
CA HIS A 33 -3.19 39.29 -30.55
C HIS A 33 -3.55 37.96 -29.87
N ILE A 34 -3.30 37.84 -28.56
CA ILE A 34 -3.75 36.70 -27.77
C ILE A 34 -5.29 36.63 -27.73
N GLU A 35 -5.98 37.76 -27.62
CA GLU A 35 -7.44 37.79 -27.63
C GLU A 35 -8.06 37.23 -28.91
N VAL A 36 -7.42 37.41 -30.06
CA VAL A 36 -7.83 36.75 -31.31
C VAL A 36 -7.72 35.23 -31.20
N CYS A 37 -6.62 34.74 -30.62
CA CYS A 37 -6.39 33.30 -30.43
C CYS A 37 -7.36 32.68 -29.39
N LEU A 38 -7.77 33.44 -28.37
CA LEU A 38 -8.78 33.00 -27.39
C LEU A 38 -10.16 32.77 -28.02
N LYS A 39 -10.47 33.46 -29.12
CA LYS A 39 -11.71 33.25 -29.88
C LYS A 39 -11.59 32.16 -30.94
N ASN A 40 -10.44 31.52 -31.09
CA ASN A 40 -10.23 30.55 -32.16
C ASN A 40 -11.17 29.34 -32.00
N PRO A 41 -11.74 28.77 -33.08
CA PRO A 41 -12.57 27.56 -32.97
C PRO A 41 -11.82 26.33 -32.45
N VAL A 42 -10.49 26.27 -32.56
CA VAL A 42 -9.66 25.16 -32.10
C VAL A 42 -9.34 25.26 -30.60
N TYR A 43 -9.79 24.28 -29.81
CA TYR A 43 -9.58 24.23 -28.36
C TYR A 43 -8.11 24.39 -27.95
N ARG A 44 -7.18 23.64 -28.56
CA ARG A 44 -5.74 23.69 -28.22
C ARG A 44 -5.12 25.08 -28.42
N ILE A 45 -5.62 25.84 -29.41
CA ILE A 45 -5.15 27.22 -29.64
C ILE A 45 -5.64 28.14 -28.52
N ARG A 46 -6.90 27.98 -28.10
CA ARG A 46 -7.45 28.74 -26.95
C ARG A 46 -6.70 28.44 -25.66
N GLU A 47 -6.38 27.18 -25.39
CA GLU A 47 -5.64 26.75 -24.19
C GLU A 47 -4.20 27.30 -24.16
N ALA A 48 -3.48 27.25 -25.29
CA ALA A 48 -2.15 27.83 -25.39
C ALA A 48 -2.18 29.36 -25.21
N ALA A 49 -3.17 30.03 -25.82
CA ALA A 49 -3.37 31.47 -25.68
C ALA A 49 -3.69 31.88 -24.22
N ALA A 50 -4.57 31.13 -23.56
CA ALA A 50 -4.90 31.33 -22.14
C ALA A 50 -3.65 31.23 -21.25
N ASN A 51 -2.84 30.19 -21.44
CA ASN A 51 -1.62 30.00 -20.67
C ASN A 51 -0.55 31.06 -20.93
N ALA A 52 -0.41 31.53 -22.18
CA ALA A 52 0.50 32.60 -22.54
C ALA A 52 0.08 33.95 -21.93
N SER A 53 -1.23 34.20 -21.84
CA SER A 53 -1.75 35.46 -21.32
C SER A 53 -1.38 35.74 -19.86
N VAL A 54 -1.14 34.71 -19.04
CA VAL A 54 -0.79 34.86 -17.62
C VAL A 54 0.51 35.65 -17.44
N ALA A 55 1.47 35.49 -18.36
CA ALA A 55 2.73 36.24 -18.31
C ALA A 55 2.61 37.70 -18.76
N LEU A 56 1.50 38.07 -19.43
CA LEU A 56 1.31 39.41 -19.99
C LEU A 56 0.48 40.33 -19.08
N ILE A 57 -0.28 39.76 -18.15
CA ILE A 57 -1.15 40.50 -17.23
C ILE A 57 -0.40 40.71 -15.92
N ARG A 58 -0.20 41.96 -15.52
CA ARG A 58 0.43 42.29 -14.24
C ARG A 58 -0.51 41.92 -13.09
N VAL A 59 0.07 41.48 -11.97
CA VAL A 59 -0.70 41.07 -10.77
C VAL A 59 -1.63 42.18 -10.28
N GLU A 60 -1.15 43.43 -10.33
CA GLU A 60 -1.88 44.64 -9.94
C GLU A 60 -3.15 44.88 -10.79
N ASP A 61 -3.12 44.45 -12.05
CA ASP A 61 -4.19 44.69 -13.03
C ASP A 61 -5.24 43.57 -13.05
N ILE A 62 -5.04 42.47 -12.30
CA ILE A 62 -5.90 41.28 -12.37
C ILE A 62 -7.36 41.61 -12.06
N LYS A 63 -7.64 42.44 -11.06
CA LYS A 63 -9.01 42.83 -10.70
C LYS A 63 -9.69 43.53 -11.86
N THR A 64 -9.07 44.60 -12.37
CA THR A 64 -9.54 45.36 -13.54
C THR A 64 -9.68 44.48 -14.78
N TYR A 65 -8.78 43.49 -14.94
CA TYR A 65 -8.85 42.54 -16.05
C TYR A 65 -10.06 41.61 -15.93
N PHE A 66 -10.31 41.06 -14.74
CA PHE A 66 -11.46 40.21 -14.48
C PHE A 66 -12.77 40.99 -14.64
N ASP A 67 -12.83 42.25 -14.18
CA ASP A 67 -13.98 43.13 -14.41
C ASP A 67 -14.30 43.25 -15.91
N LYS A 68 -13.29 43.51 -16.75
CA LYS A 68 -13.46 43.56 -18.23
C LYS A 68 -13.92 42.23 -18.82
N CYS A 69 -13.39 41.11 -18.34
CA CYS A 69 -13.79 39.78 -18.79
C CYS A 69 -15.25 39.49 -18.46
N PHE A 70 -15.69 39.79 -17.23
CA PHE A 70 -17.08 39.58 -16.81
C PHE A 70 -18.05 40.57 -17.44
N ASP A 71 -17.65 41.81 -17.70
CA ASP A 71 -18.45 42.77 -18.47
C ASP A 71 -18.68 42.29 -19.92
N ARG A 72 -17.68 41.62 -20.53
CA ARG A 72 -17.85 40.96 -21.84
C ARG A 72 -18.78 39.74 -21.75
N ILE A 73 -18.60 38.90 -20.73
CA ILE A 73 -19.46 37.73 -20.49
C ILE A 73 -20.90 38.15 -20.18
N ALA A 74 -21.15 39.30 -19.57
CA ALA A 74 -22.50 39.80 -19.30
C ALA A 74 -23.35 39.97 -20.58
N ASN A 75 -22.71 40.10 -21.75
CA ASN A 75 -23.41 40.08 -23.02
C ASN A 75 -23.88 38.66 -23.38
N ARG A 76 -25.17 38.38 -23.18
CA ARG A 76 -25.81 37.07 -23.48
C ARG A 76 -25.67 36.60 -24.95
N LYS A 77 -25.25 37.47 -25.87
CA LYS A 77 -25.00 37.12 -27.29
C LYS A 77 -23.54 36.73 -27.58
N ILE A 78 -22.68 36.63 -26.57
CA ILE A 78 -21.28 36.23 -26.72
C ILE A 78 -21.19 34.84 -27.36
N ALA A 79 -20.28 34.64 -28.32
CA ALA A 79 -20.10 33.35 -28.96
C ALA A 79 -19.47 32.31 -27.99
N ASP A 80 -19.85 31.03 -28.10
CA ASP A 80 -19.38 29.96 -27.20
C ASP A 80 -17.85 29.86 -27.14
N ASN A 81 -17.17 29.89 -28.29
CA ASN A 81 -15.71 29.88 -28.38
C ASN A 81 -15.05 31.09 -27.71
N GLU A 82 -15.65 32.28 -27.83
CA GLU A 82 -15.17 33.49 -27.17
C GLU A 82 -15.35 33.39 -25.65
N CYS A 83 -16.55 33.00 -25.19
CA CYS A 83 -16.81 32.77 -23.77
C CYS A 83 -15.85 31.72 -23.19
N HIS A 84 -15.69 30.59 -23.86
CA HIS A 84 -14.77 29.53 -23.48
C HIS A 84 -13.32 30.01 -23.36
N GLY A 85 -12.84 30.80 -24.32
CA GLY A 85 -11.50 31.39 -24.29
C GLY A 85 -11.29 32.31 -23.08
N ILE A 86 -12.26 33.20 -22.81
CA ILE A 86 -12.20 34.11 -21.66
C ILE A 86 -12.20 33.32 -20.33
N LEU A 87 -13.04 32.28 -20.21
CA LEU A 87 -13.06 31.40 -19.03
C LEU A 87 -11.74 30.64 -18.85
N LEU A 88 -11.15 30.10 -19.92
CA LEU A 88 -9.86 29.38 -19.88
C LEU A 88 -8.76 30.31 -19.38
N GLN A 89 -8.73 31.52 -19.91
CA GLN A 89 -7.78 32.55 -19.51
C GLN A 89 -7.90 32.89 -18.03
N MET A 90 -9.11 33.17 -17.52
CA MET A 90 -9.33 33.43 -16.10
C MET A 90 -8.91 32.24 -15.23
N LYS A 91 -9.25 31.01 -15.63
CA LYS A 91 -8.85 29.80 -14.91
C LYS A 91 -7.33 29.63 -14.89
N SER A 92 -6.64 29.85 -16.01
CA SER A 92 -5.17 29.79 -16.09
C SER A 92 -4.50 30.84 -15.18
N ILE A 93 -5.08 32.03 -15.07
CA ILE A 93 -4.61 33.08 -14.14
C ILE A 93 -4.79 32.60 -12.70
N LEU A 94 -5.99 32.17 -12.30
CA LEU A 94 -6.26 31.72 -10.94
C LEU A 94 -5.38 30.52 -10.55
N ASN A 95 -5.12 29.59 -11.46
CA ASN A 95 -4.26 28.44 -11.16
C ASN A 95 -2.80 28.81 -10.85
N LYS A 96 -2.33 29.98 -11.30
CA LYS A 96 -0.94 30.43 -11.12
C LYS A 96 -0.80 31.59 -10.14
N ILE A 97 -1.85 32.38 -9.94
CA ILE A 97 -1.83 33.61 -9.15
C ILE A 97 -2.95 33.56 -8.10
N LYS A 98 -2.58 33.76 -6.83
CA LYS A 98 -3.53 33.83 -5.72
C LYS A 98 -4.17 35.21 -5.67
N VAL A 99 -5.49 35.24 -5.71
CA VAL A 99 -6.28 36.47 -5.59
C VAL A 99 -7.12 36.46 -4.31
N THR A 100 -7.23 37.62 -3.68
CA THR A 100 -7.92 37.79 -2.38
C THR A 100 -9.05 38.82 -2.39
N ASP A 101 -9.05 39.76 -3.33
CA ASP A 101 -10.04 40.86 -3.40
C ASP A 101 -10.70 40.93 -4.79
N LEU A 102 -11.68 40.06 -5.02
CA LEU A 102 -12.49 40.06 -6.24
C LEU A 102 -13.99 40.10 -5.89
N PRO A 103 -14.81 40.89 -6.62
CA PRO A 103 -16.25 41.02 -6.36
C PRO A 103 -17.03 39.81 -6.91
N LEU A 104 -16.83 38.64 -6.29
CA LEU A 104 -17.36 37.36 -6.79
C LEU A 104 -18.89 37.35 -6.95
N SER A 105 -19.65 38.00 -6.06
CA SER A 105 -21.11 38.10 -6.20
C SER A 105 -21.52 38.78 -7.51
N ARG A 106 -20.88 39.89 -7.88
CA ARG A 106 -21.11 40.59 -9.15
C ARG A 106 -20.73 39.72 -10.34
N TYR A 107 -19.59 39.02 -10.25
CA TYR A 107 -19.14 38.13 -11.32
C TYR A 107 -20.10 36.97 -11.56
N ILE A 108 -20.61 36.33 -10.49
CA ILE A 108 -21.62 35.27 -10.61
C ILE A 108 -22.91 35.85 -11.20
N GLU A 109 -23.38 37.01 -10.73
CA GLU A 109 -24.56 37.67 -11.28
C GLU A 109 -24.48 37.86 -12.81
N GLN A 110 -23.34 38.37 -13.28
CA GLN A 110 -23.10 38.64 -14.70
C GLN A 110 -22.99 37.36 -15.55
N SER A 111 -22.69 36.20 -14.95
CA SER A 111 -22.30 34.99 -15.70
C SER A 111 -23.12 33.74 -15.39
N CYS A 112 -24.01 33.76 -14.38
CA CYS A 112 -24.78 32.59 -13.95
C CYS A 112 -25.68 32.00 -15.05
N TYR A 113 -26.08 32.83 -16.02
CA TYR A 113 -26.85 32.40 -17.20
C TYR A 113 -26.09 31.39 -18.07
N ILE A 114 -24.77 31.23 -17.91
CA ILE A 114 -24.00 30.16 -18.58
C ILE A 114 -24.50 28.77 -18.17
N TRP A 115 -25.03 28.60 -16.96
CA TRP A 115 -25.67 27.34 -16.54
C TRP A 115 -27.10 27.16 -17.06
N GLU A 116 -27.75 28.21 -17.61
CA GLU A 116 -29.11 28.14 -18.13
C GLU A 116 -29.11 27.42 -19.49
N SER A 117 -29.58 26.15 -19.49
CA SER A 117 -29.50 25.25 -20.64
C SER A 117 -30.66 25.36 -21.63
N GLU A 118 -31.60 26.30 -21.43
CA GLU A 118 -32.89 26.33 -22.14
C GLU A 118 -32.73 26.64 -23.65
N GLU A 119 -31.60 27.22 -24.09
CA GLU A 119 -31.35 27.58 -25.50
C GLU A 119 -30.16 26.86 -26.17
N ARG A 120 -29.45 25.93 -25.49
CA ARG A 120 -28.22 25.26 -25.99
C ARG A 120 -27.15 26.20 -26.59
N HIS A 121 -27.09 27.46 -26.13
CA HIS A 121 -26.16 28.46 -26.66
C HIS A 121 -24.68 28.14 -26.35
N PHE A 122 -24.40 27.55 -25.20
CA PHE A 122 -23.04 27.14 -24.78
C PHE A 122 -22.83 25.63 -24.84
N SER A 123 -21.61 25.23 -25.20
CA SER A 123 -21.24 23.80 -25.21
C SER A 123 -21.01 23.27 -23.80
N HIS A 124 -21.18 21.96 -23.60
CA HIS A 124 -20.91 21.30 -22.31
C HIS A 124 -19.48 21.54 -21.79
N MET A 125 -18.51 21.74 -22.68
CA MET A 125 -17.13 22.07 -22.29
C MET A 125 -17.06 23.46 -21.64
N THR A 126 -17.75 24.46 -22.19
CA THR A 126 -17.82 25.82 -21.64
C THR A 126 -18.54 25.83 -20.30
N ILE A 127 -19.66 25.11 -20.17
CA ILE A 127 -20.41 25.02 -18.92
C ILE A 127 -19.58 24.30 -17.83
N ASN A 128 -18.88 23.22 -18.17
CA ASN A 128 -17.97 22.55 -17.24
C ASN A 128 -16.82 23.46 -16.82
N LEU A 129 -16.19 24.15 -17.77
CA LEU A 129 -15.11 25.08 -17.48
C LEU A 129 -15.57 26.24 -16.58
N TYR A 130 -16.78 26.76 -16.79
CA TYR A 130 -17.37 27.77 -15.91
C TYR A 130 -17.56 27.22 -14.48
N THR A 131 -18.02 25.97 -14.36
CA THR A 131 -18.17 25.28 -13.06
C THR A 131 -16.82 25.11 -12.35
N GLU A 132 -15.77 24.72 -13.09
CA GLU A 132 -14.40 24.63 -12.57
C GLU A 132 -13.82 25.99 -12.16
N LEU A 133 -14.14 27.04 -12.92
CA LEU A 133 -13.73 28.41 -12.60
C LEU A 133 -14.38 28.89 -11.29
N VAL A 134 -15.70 28.71 -11.15
CA VAL A 134 -16.43 29.05 -9.90
C VAL A 134 -15.87 28.25 -8.72
N THR A 135 -15.59 26.97 -8.91
CA THR A 135 -14.94 26.13 -7.89
C THR A 135 -13.58 26.70 -7.47
N THR A 136 -12.75 27.10 -8.43
CA THR A 136 -11.44 27.72 -8.16
C THR A 136 -11.59 29.04 -7.40
N PHE A 137 -12.55 29.89 -7.76
CA PHE A 137 -12.85 31.11 -7.01
C PHE A 137 -13.20 30.81 -5.55
N LEU A 138 -14.10 29.85 -5.30
CA LEU A 138 -14.52 29.51 -3.93
C LEU A 138 -13.38 28.92 -3.09
N TYR A 139 -12.43 28.20 -3.70
CA TYR A 139 -11.23 27.73 -3.01
C TYR A 139 -10.29 28.87 -2.61
N GLN A 140 -10.07 29.86 -3.48
CA GLN A 140 -9.17 30.99 -3.20
C GLN A 140 -9.81 32.02 -2.27
N LEU A 141 -11.07 32.37 -2.52
CA LEU A 141 -11.85 33.34 -1.78
C LEU A 141 -12.58 32.66 -0.61
N LYS A 142 -11.80 32.16 0.35
CA LYS A 142 -12.32 31.42 1.52
C LYS A 142 -13.34 32.21 2.33
N GLN A 143 -13.26 33.54 2.34
CA GLN A 143 -14.16 34.42 3.08
C GLN A 143 -15.51 34.66 2.38
N PHE A 144 -15.69 34.25 1.12
CA PHE A 144 -16.95 34.43 0.42
C PHE A 144 -18.10 33.67 1.12
N ASP A 145 -19.13 34.40 1.55
CA ASP A 145 -20.24 33.94 2.40
C ASP A 145 -21.62 34.44 1.92
N ASP A 146 -21.72 34.96 0.70
CA ASP A 146 -22.97 35.44 0.11
C ASP A 146 -23.98 34.29 -0.08
N VAL A 147 -24.84 34.12 0.93
CA VAL A 147 -25.81 33.03 1.04
C VAL A 147 -26.78 33.01 -0.15
N TYR A 148 -27.14 34.16 -0.70
CA TYR A 148 -28.04 34.23 -1.85
C TYR A 148 -27.40 33.55 -3.06
N TRP A 149 -26.18 33.95 -3.43
CA TRP A 149 -25.49 33.38 -4.59
C TRP A 149 -25.11 31.92 -4.38
N LEU A 150 -24.70 31.51 -3.17
CA LEU A 150 -24.44 30.11 -2.86
C LEU A 150 -25.69 29.23 -3.08
N LYS A 151 -26.87 29.71 -2.64
CA LYS A 151 -28.15 29.02 -2.90
C LYS A 151 -28.51 28.98 -4.39
N GLN A 152 -28.31 30.08 -5.11
CA GLN A 152 -28.57 30.12 -6.55
C GLN A 152 -27.67 29.13 -7.31
N ILE A 153 -26.37 29.09 -6.99
CA ILE A 153 -25.45 28.11 -7.57
C ILE A 153 -25.97 26.69 -7.34
N LEU A 154 -26.33 26.33 -6.10
CA LEU A 154 -26.88 25.00 -5.79
C LEU A 154 -28.17 24.70 -6.57
N LEU A 155 -29.06 25.69 -6.76
CA LEU A 155 -30.28 25.53 -7.57
C LEU A 155 -29.98 25.30 -9.05
N TYR A 156 -29.01 26.02 -9.62
CA TYR A 156 -28.58 25.80 -11.01
C TYR A 156 -27.93 24.42 -11.17
N LEU A 157 -27.12 24.02 -10.20
CA LEU A 157 -26.52 22.69 -10.13
C LEU A 157 -27.58 21.59 -9.91
N SER A 158 -28.76 21.85 -9.34
CA SER A 158 -29.81 20.83 -9.18
C SER A 158 -30.70 20.70 -10.43
N LYS A 159 -31.14 21.82 -11.03
CA LYS A 159 -32.02 21.84 -12.23
C LYS A 159 -31.40 21.15 -13.45
N THR A 160 -30.09 21.27 -13.58
CA THR A 160 -29.34 20.63 -14.67
C THR A 160 -29.17 19.11 -14.47
N MET A 161 -29.61 18.52 -13.34
CA MET A 161 -29.69 17.06 -13.14
C MET A 161 -30.98 16.45 -13.70
N THR A 162 -32.11 17.17 -13.64
CA THR A 162 -33.42 16.63 -14.03
C THR A 162 -33.64 16.59 -15.55
N ASN A 163 -32.87 17.37 -16.31
CA ASN A 163 -33.07 17.58 -17.75
C ASN A 163 -32.12 16.77 -18.66
N GLN A 164 -31.29 15.88 -18.12
CA GLN A 164 -30.45 15.01 -18.97
C GLN A 164 -31.21 13.72 -19.35
N PRO A 165 -31.36 13.41 -20.64
CA PRO A 165 -31.96 12.15 -21.07
C PRO A 165 -31.14 10.96 -20.56
N ARG A 166 -31.84 9.90 -20.14
CA ARG A 166 -31.31 8.57 -19.78
C ARG A 166 -30.68 7.82 -20.98
N VAL A 167 -29.91 8.48 -21.81
CA VAL A 167 -29.31 7.89 -23.02
C VAL A 167 -27.83 7.70 -22.79
N ALA A 168 -27.42 6.44 -22.81
CA ALA A 168 -26.05 6.00 -22.95
C ALA A 168 -25.44 6.61 -24.23
N SER A 169 -24.67 7.69 -24.10
CA SER A 169 -23.78 8.13 -25.18
C SER A 169 -22.40 8.42 -24.59
N PRO A 170 -21.30 7.94 -25.21
CA PRO A 170 -19.96 8.13 -24.70
C PRO A 170 -19.46 9.51 -25.13
N PHE A 171 -19.55 10.51 -24.25
CA PHE A 171 -18.81 11.76 -24.40
C PHE A 171 -18.16 12.11 -23.06
N THR A 172 -16.85 11.91 -22.97
CA THR A 172 -15.98 12.19 -21.81
C THR A 172 -16.16 13.60 -21.21
N SER A 173 -16.63 14.58 -21.99
CA SER A 173 -16.88 15.95 -21.54
C SER A 173 -18.17 16.14 -20.74
N GLN A 174 -19.24 15.38 -21.02
CA GLN A 174 -20.47 15.41 -20.21
C GLN A 174 -20.29 14.68 -18.88
N GLU A 175 -19.40 13.68 -18.84
CA GLU A 175 -19.05 12.91 -17.65
C GLU A 175 -18.26 13.76 -16.65
N ASN A 176 -17.23 14.47 -17.12
CA ASN A 176 -16.47 15.43 -16.31
C ASN A 176 -17.40 16.52 -15.73
N PHE A 177 -18.41 16.94 -16.49
CA PHE A 177 -19.38 17.91 -16.01
C PHE A 177 -20.18 17.44 -14.79
N GLY A 178 -20.72 16.21 -14.80
CA GLY A 178 -21.44 15.67 -13.64
C GLY A 178 -20.56 15.61 -12.39
N ARG A 179 -19.29 15.25 -12.58
CA ARG A 179 -18.30 15.15 -11.51
C ARG A 179 -17.93 16.51 -10.92
N THR A 180 -17.53 17.48 -11.75
CA THR A 180 -17.19 18.84 -11.30
C THR A 180 -18.35 19.48 -10.52
N ARG A 181 -19.58 19.26 -10.99
CA ARG A 181 -20.79 19.76 -10.31
C ARG A 181 -20.96 19.17 -8.91
N LEU A 182 -20.80 17.86 -8.77
CA LEU A 182 -20.89 17.18 -7.49
C LEU A 182 -19.84 17.74 -6.50
N LEU A 183 -18.60 17.91 -6.95
CA LEU A 183 -17.51 18.46 -6.13
C LEU A 183 -17.77 19.91 -5.71
N LEU A 184 -18.29 20.74 -6.62
CA LEU A 184 -18.69 22.12 -6.30
C LEU A 184 -19.85 22.15 -5.29
N ALA A 185 -20.86 21.29 -5.46
CA ALA A 185 -21.98 21.20 -4.54
C ALA A 185 -21.50 20.81 -3.13
N TYR A 186 -20.62 19.80 -3.02
CA TYR A 186 -20.02 19.40 -1.74
C TYR A 186 -19.15 20.50 -1.14
N LEU A 187 -18.37 21.22 -1.95
CA LEU A 187 -17.59 22.37 -1.49
C LEU A 187 -18.49 23.43 -0.85
N ILE A 188 -19.58 23.80 -1.51
CA ILE A 188 -20.52 24.79 -1.01
C ILE A 188 -21.22 24.29 0.25
N MET A 189 -21.83 23.10 0.20
CA MET A 189 -22.62 22.57 1.31
C MET A 189 -21.78 22.36 2.57
N ILE A 190 -20.53 21.91 2.45
CA ILE A 190 -19.70 21.55 3.60
C ILE A 190 -18.89 22.75 4.14
N ASN A 191 -18.39 23.63 3.27
CA ASN A 191 -17.51 24.72 3.70
C ASN A 191 -18.18 26.10 3.77
N LYS A 192 -19.32 26.29 3.09
CA LYS A 192 -19.92 27.61 2.89
C LYS A 192 -21.33 27.75 3.45
N VAL A 193 -22.07 26.65 3.57
CA VAL A 193 -23.39 26.62 4.21
C VAL A 193 -23.23 26.30 5.70
N GLU A 194 -24.15 26.79 6.52
CA GLU A 194 -24.19 26.49 7.95
C GLU A 194 -24.19 24.96 8.20
N GLU A 195 -23.37 24.52 9.16
CA GLU A 195 -23.21 23.12 9.53
C GLU A 195 -24.45 22.58 10.25
N THR A 196 -25.48 22.22 9.50
CA THR A 196 -26.70 21.62 10.03
C THR A 196 -26.75 20.10 9.81
N ASP A 197 -27.46 19.38 10.67
CA ASP A 197 -27.73 17.95 10.51
C ASP A 197 -28.43 17.65 9.17
N SER A 198 -29.30 18.55 8.71
CA SER A 198 -29.94 18.44 7.39
C SER A 198 -28.94 18.47 6.23
N THR A 199 -27.88 19.28 6.31
CA THR A 199 -26.85 19.35 5.27
C THR A 199 -26.16 18.00 5.09
N TYR A 200 -25.66 17.42 6.19
CA TYR A 200 -24.95 16.14 6.15
C TYR A 200 -25.85 14.97 5.75
N SER A 201 -27.11 14.97 6.21
CA SER A 201 -28.08 13.96 5.80
C SER A 201 -28.39 14.02 4.29
N THR A 202 -28.49 15.22 3.72
CA THR A 202 -28.74 15.42 2.28
C THR A 202 -27.56 14.89 1.45
N ILE A 203 -26.33 15.24 1.83
CA ILE A 203 -25.11 14.74 1.18
C ILE A 203 -25.05 13.21 1.26
N ALA A 204 -25.34 12.63 2.42
CA ALA A 204 -25.34 11.19 2.58
C ALA A 204 -26.37 10.51 1.65
N ILE A 205 -27.60 11.04 1.58
CA ILE A 205 -28.64 10.51 0.68
C ILE A 205 -28.20 10.60 -0.79
N GLU A 206 -27.58 11.70 -1.21
CA GLU A 206 -27.10 11.89 -2.57
C GLU A 206 -25.98 10.90 -2.94
N ILE A 207 -24.99 10.72 -2.06
CA ILE A 207 -23.93 9.70 -2.24
C ILE A 207 -24.55 8.33 -2.47
N MET A 208 -25.53 7.95 -1.64
CA MET A 208 -26.16 6.64 -1.75
C MET A 208 -27.01 6.50 -3.02
N ALA A 209 -27.74 7.55 -3.40
CA ALA A 209 -28.49 7.55 -4.65
C ALA A 209 -27.56 7.30 -5.86
N ILE A 210 -26.35 7.88 -5.85
CA ILE A 210 -25.34 7.64 -6.88
C ILE A 210 -24.80 6.20 -6.83
N LEU A 211 -24.46 5.69 -5.64
CA LEU A 211 -23.93 4.33 -5.47
C LEU A 211 -24.92 3.25 -5.94
N TYR A 212 -26.21 3.44 -5.67
CA TYR A 212 -27.28 2.52 -6.10
C TYR A 212 -27.76 2.72 -7.55
N ALA A 213 -27.39 3.82 -8.23
CA ALA A 213 -27.85 4.08 -9.59
C ALA A 213 -27.26 3.08 -10.60
N PRO A 214 -28.03 2.50 -11.53
CA PRO A 214 -27.48 1.60 -12.56
C PRO A 214 -26.57 2.38 -13.53
N HIS A 215 -25.42 1.81 -13.90
CA HIS A 215 -24.47 2.35 -14.89
C HIS A 215 -24.04 3.82 -14.70
N CYS A 216 -23.74 4.22 -13.46
CA CYS A 216 -23.29 5.59 -13.15
C CYS A 216 -21.76 5.67 -12.98
N ARG A 217 -21.06 6.45 -13.82
CA ARG A 217 -19.60 6.70 -13.68
C ARG A 217 -19.23 7.56 -12.46
N LEU A 218 -20.19 8.27 -11.85
CA LEU A 218 -19.95 9.02 -10.61
C LEU A 218 -19.76 8.11 -9.38
N LYS A 219 -19.99 6.80 -9.51
CA LYS A 219 -19.72 5.83 -8.44
C LYS A 219 -18.25 5.81 -8.05
N GLU A 220 -17.37 5.78 -9.04
CA GLU A 220 -15.93 5.84 -8.83
C GLU A 220 -15.57 7.10 -8.03
N THR A 221 -16.12 8.26 -8.41
CA THR A 221 -15.95 9.52 -7.67
C THR A 221 -16.45 9.43 -6.23
N CYS A 222 -17.62 8.82 -5.99
CA CYS A 222 -18.14 8.65 -4.63
C CYS A 222 -17.31 7.68 -3.79
N LEU A 223 -16.82 6.58 -4.39
CA LEU A 223 -15.94 5.63 -3.73
C LEU A 223 -14.61 6.30 -3.35
N GLN A 224 -13.96 6.99 -4.30
CA GLN A 224 -12.73 7.75 -4.05
C GLN A 224 -12.93 8.83 -2.98
N PHE A 225 -14.06 9.54 -3.02
CA PHE A 225 -14.42 10.55 -2.00
C PHE A 225 -14.57 9.94 -0.61
N LEU A 226 -15.29 8.81 -0.48
CA LEU A 226 -15.46 8.10 0.78
C LEU A 226 -14.13 7.55 1.29
N ILE A 227 -13.29 6.96 0.43
CA ILE A 227 -11.95 6.47 0.82
C ILE A 227 -11.11 7.64 1.34
N CYS A 228 -11.06 8.75 0.60
CA CYS A 228 -10.29 9.92 1.01
C CYS A 228 -10.78 10.51 2.34
N LEU A 229 -12.10 10.55 2.58
CA LEU A 229 -12.65 10.95 3.88
C LEU A 229 -12.16 10.05 5.03
N ASN A 230 -12.17 8.72 4.85
CA ASN A 230 -11.69 7.79 5.89
C ASN A 230 -10.18 7.94 6.11
N GLN A 231 -9.39 8.06 5.04
CA GLN A 231 -7.94 8.28 5.11
C GLN A 231 -7.59 9.55 5.91
N VAL A 232 -8.25 10.66 5.60
CA VAL A 232 -8.01 11.92 6.32
C VAL A 232 -8.52 11.86 7.76
N TYR A 233 -9.61 11.14 8.01
CA TYR A 233 -10.13 10.95 9.36
C TYR A 233 -9.17 10.13 10.23
N GLU A 234 -8.69 8.99 9.73
CA GLU A 234 -7.70 8.15 10.41
C GLU A 234 -6.40 8.93 10.66
N TYR A 235 -5.83 9.59 9.65
CA TYR A 235 -4.63 10.41 9.82
C TYR A 235 -4.75 11.46 10.92
N ASN A 236 -5.86 12.20 10.96
CA ASN A 236 -6.08 13.21 11.99
C ASN A 236 -6.25 12.58 13.39
N ASN A 237 -6.95 11.44 13.50
CA ASN A 237 -7.07 10.74 14.77
C ASN A 237 -5.73 10.15 15.23
N GLU A 238 -4.91 9.63 14.30
CA GLU A 238 -3.56 9.16 14.59
C GLU A 238 -2.66 10.30 15.06
N MET A 239 -2.76 11.50 14.47
CA MET A 239 -2.06 12.69 14.94
C MET A 239 -2.51 13.08 16.36
N ASP A 240 -3.83 13.08 16.63
CA ASP A 240 -4.37 13.33 17.97
C ASP A 240 -3.94 12.25 18.98
N MET A 241 -3.79 11.00 18.53
CA MET A 241 -3.36 9.85 19.33
C MET A 241 -1.83 9.72 19.42
N SER A 242 -1.03 10.35 18.56
CA SER A 242 0.44 10.19 18.46
C SER A 242 1.24 10.73 19.66
N ILE A 243 0.54 11.21 20.70
CA ILE A 243 1.05 11.30 22.07
C ILE A 243 1.20 9.89 22.71
N CYS A 244 0.69 8.83 22.07
CA CYS A 244 0.75 7.43 22.46
C CYS A 244 1.00 6.53 21.24
N ALA A 245 2.24 6.05 21.14
CA ALA A 245 2.79 5.02 20.25
C ALA A 245 1.77 4.14 19.45
N LEU A 246 1.72 4.33 18.12
CA LEU A 246 1.24 3.32 17.17
C LEU A 246 2.43 2.69 16.42
N PRO A 247 2.43 1.37 16.14
CA PRO A 247 3.60 0.65 15.60
C PRO A 247 3.87 0.86 14.10
N TRP A 248 2.93 1.49 13.40
CA TRP A 248 3.05 1.82 11.98
C TRP A 248 2.38 3.17 11.73
N PRO A 249 3.11 4.21 11.32
CA PRO A 249 2.42 5.33 10.71
C PRO A 249 1.93 4.85 9.36
N ARG A 250 0.61 4.67 9.20
CA ARG A 250 -0.03 4.39 7.89
C ARG A 250 0.28 5.46 6.85
N TYR A 251 0.84 6.60 7.30
CA TYR A 251 1.13 7.78 6.52
C TYR A 251 2.59 8.20 6.67
N SER A 252 3.27 8.50 5.56
CA SER A 252 4.68 8.90 5.60
C SER A 252 4.82 10.31 6.22
N HIS A 253 5.63 10.42 7.28
CA HIS A 253 6.03 11.71 7.84
C HIS A 253 7.21 12.28 7.05
N LEU A 254 6.96 12.77 5.83
CA LEU A 254 7.97 13.57 5.14
C LEU A 254 8.22 14.87 5.91
N LYS A 255 9.53 15.16 6.05
CA LYS A 255 10.16 16.18 6.88
C LYS A 255 9.37 17.50 7.01
N LEU A 256 9.16 17.91 8.26
CA LEU A 256 8.85 19.29 8.66
C LEU A 256 9.84 20.26 7.99
N GLY A 257 9.47 20.82 6.85
CA GLY A 257 10.34 21.73 6.13
C GLY A 257 9.98 21.93 4.66
N GLU A 258 8.70 21.97 4.30
CA GLU A 258 8.17 22.61 3.10
C GLU A 258 6.64 22.56 3.19
N GLU A 259 5.92 23.52 2.59
CA GLU A 259 4.44 23.61 2.59
C GLU A 259 3.75 22.46 1.79
N HIS A 260 4.31 21.25 1.81
CA HIS A 260 3.74 20.06 1.20
C HIS A 260 2.74 19.44 2.18
N LYS A 261 1.46 19.41 1.78
CA LYS A 261 0.43 18.63 2.48
C LYS A 261 0.92 17.17 2.59
N PRO A 262 0.65 16.47 3.72
CA PRO A 262 1.03 15.08 3.86
C PRO A 262 0.42 14.26 2.71
N ASP A 263 1.21 13.37 2.13
CA ASP A 263 0.70 12.39 1.17
C ASP A 263 0.01 11.29 1.98
N ILE A 264 -1.28 11.51 2.27
CA ILE A 264 -2.11 10.62 3.07
C ILE A 264 -2.47 9.39 2.23
N GLU A 265 -1.50 8.49 2.07
CA GLU A 265 -1.62 7.29 1.24
C GLU A 265 -1.66 6.04 2.11
N GLY A 266 -2.84 5.75 2.65
CA GLY A 266 -3.00 4.74 3.70
C GLY A 266 -2.81 3.27 3.28
N HIS A 267 -2.88 2.96 1.97
CA HIS A 267 -2.75 1.58 1.45
C HIS A 267 -1.60 1.48 0.44
N PRO A 268 -0.88 0.35 0.33
CA PRO A 268 0.21 0.13 -0.63
C PRO A 268 -0.13 0.52 -2.08
N LEU A 269 -1.36 0.23 -2.52
CA LEU A 269 -1.84 0.60 -3.87
C LEU A 269 -1.81 2.11 -4.15
N PHE A 270 -2.08 2.94 -3.15
CA PHE A 270 -1.98 4.40 -3.29
C PHE A 270 -0.51 4.83 -3.31
N ARG A 271 0.29 4.34 -2.34
CA ARG A 271 1.73 4.66 -2.19
C ARG A 271 2.59 4.34 -3.41
N MET A 272 2.23 3.27 -4.10
CA MET A 272 2.95 2.82 -5.30
C MET A 272 2.33 3.39 -6.59
N GLY A 273 1.26 4.19 -6.49
CA GLY A 273 0.63 4.86 -7.63
C GLY A 273 -0.24 3.98 -8.53
N TYR A 274 -0.52 2.71 -8.15
CA TYR A 274 -1.38 1.79 -8.91
C TYR A 274 -2.86 2.20 -8.86
N VAL A 275 -3.29 2.78 -7.74
CA VAL A 275 -4.61 3.40 -7.60
C VAL A 275 -4.41 4.86 -7.22
N GLN A 276 -5.05 5.78 -7.94
CA GLN A 276 -4.95 7.21 -7.67
C GLN A 276 -6.31 7.77 -7.29
N ILE A 277 -6.37 8.46 -6.15
CA ILE A 277 -7.50 9.32 -5.82
C ILE A 277 -7.31 10.62 -6.59
N ASP A 278 -8.32 11.01 -7.35
CA ASP A 278 -8.25 12.22 -8.14
C ASP A 278 -7.88 13.46 -7.31
N SER A 279 -7.01 14.30 -7.87
CA SER A 279 -6.46 15.48 -7.20
C SER A 279 -7.52 16.49 -6.77
N GLU A 280 -8.62 16.65 -7.51
CA GLU A 280 -9.72 17.54 -7.13
C GLU A 280 -10.53 16.97 -5.96
N ILE A 281 -10.65 15.64 -5.84
CA ILE A 281 -11.25 14.98 -4.66
C ILE A 281 -10.35 15.19 -3.44
N ARG A 282 -9.04 14.94 -3.57
CA ARG A 282 -8.07 15.20 -2.48
C ARG A 282 -8.13 16.67 -2.03
N LYS A 283 -8.11 17.60 -2.99
CA LYS A 283 -8.18 19.06 -2.73
C LYS A 283 -9.47 19.44 -2.00
N LEU A 284 -10.60 18.85 -2.39
CA LEU A 284 -11.89 19.05 -1.74
C LEU A 284 -11.87 18.55 -0.29
N VAL A 285 -11.51 17.29 -0.07
CA VAL A 285 -11.53 16.70 1.29
C VAL A 285 -10.54 17.42 2.21
N TYR A 286 -9.33 17.74 1.73
CA TYR A 286 -8.35 18.51 2.49
C TYR A 286 -8.77 19.96 2.80
N SER A 287 -9.84 20.46 2.18
CA SER A 287 -10.41 21.77 2.51
C SER A 287 -11.39 21.71 3.67
N PHE A 288 -11.88 20.52 4.03
CA PHE A 288 -12.87 20.34 5.08
C PHE A 288 -12.24 20.41 6.48
N ARG A 289 -13.01 20.92 7.44
CA ARG A 289 -12.65 20.83 8.86
C ARG A 289 -12.75 19.38 9.33
N HIS A 290 -11.90 18.98 10.28
CA HIS A 290 -11.95 17.64 10.87
C HIS A 290 -13.34 17.31 11.47
N SER A 291 -14.01 18.29 12.10
CA SER A 291 -15.39 18.15 12.60
C SER A 291 -16.40 17.80 11.50
N SER A 292 -16.28 18.42 10.33
CA SER A 292 -17.15 18.17 9.18
C SER A 292 -16.92 16.77 8.60
N ILE A 293 -15.66 16.33 8.52
CA ILE A 293 -15.31 14.96 8.08
C ILE A 293 -15.93 13.94 9.04
N LYS A 294 -15.76 14.12 10.35
CA LYS A 294 -16.36 13.25 11.37
C LYS A 294 -17.88 13.18 11.27
N LYS A 295 -18.56 14.33 11.09
CA LYS A 295 -20.01 14.38 10.89
C LYS A 295 -20.42 13.66 9.59
N LEU A 296 -19.77 13.93 8.47
CA LEU A 296 -20.05 13.26 7.19
C LEU A 296 -19.96 11.73 7.32
N LEU A 297 -18.85 11.23 7.86
CA LEU A 297 -18.64 9.80 8.08
C LEU A 297 -19.73 9.22 9.00
N LYS A 298 -20.12 9.93 10.06
CA LYS A 298 -21.22 9.50 10.94
C LYS A 298 -22.55 9.37 10.19
N TYR A 299 -22.89 10.33 9.33
CA TYR A 299 -24.14 10.32 8.57
C TYR A 299 -24.16 9.30 7.42
N THR A 300 -23.00 9.04 6.81
CA THR A 300 -22.89 8.04 5.73
C THR A 300 -22.75 6.62 6.26
N HIS A 301 -22.26 6.43 7.49
CA HIS A 301 -21.86 5.12 8.03
C HIS A 301 -22.92 4.02 7.85
N SER A 302 -24.16 4.24 8.32
CA SER A 302 -25.21 3.21 8.26
C SER A 302 -25.57 2.81 6.83
N TYR A 303 -25.53 3.77 5.91
CA TYR A 303 -25.86 3.54 4.52
C TYR A 303 -24.72 2.84 3.78
N VAL A 304 -23.48 3.32 3.93
CA VAL A 304 -22.28 2.72 3.33
C VAL A 304 -22.11 1.29 3.83
N LYS A 305 -22.27 1.05 5.13
CA LYS A 305 -22.26 -0.29 5.73
C LYS A 305 -23.26 -1.23 5.05
N SER A 306 -24.50 -0.77 4.85
CA SER A 306 -25.56 -1.57 4.22
C SER A 306 -25.28 -1.85 2.75
N PHE A 307 -24.75 -0.86 2.03
CA PHE A 307 -24.35 -0.99 0.62
C PHE A 307 -23.20 -1.96 0.44
N LEU A 308 -22.12 -1.82 1.23
CA LEU A 308 -20.98 -2.74 1.19
C LEU A 308 -21.41 -4.18 1.48
N ALA A 309 -22.26 -4.39 2.50
CA ALA A 309 -22.77 -5.72 2.83
C ALA A 309 -23.62 -6.34 1.70
N GLN A 310 -24.31 -5.53 0.88
CA GLN A 310 -25.05 -6.02 -0.28
C GLN A 310 -24.11 -6.39 -1.43
N GLU A 311 -23.17 -5.50 -1.78
CA GLU A 311 -22.23 -5.71 -2.88
C GLU A 311 -21.27 -6.88 -2.61
N LEU A 312 -20.85 -7.08 -1.35
CA LEU A 312 -20.02 -8.23 -0.97
C LEU A 312 -20.79 -9.57 -1.06
N LYS A 313 -22.12 -9.58 -0.89
CA LYS A 313 -22.93 -10.81 -1.07
C LYS A 313 -23.17 -11.12 -2.53
N ARG A 314 -23.54 -10.09 -3.30
CA ARG A 314 -23.93 -10.20 -4.70
C ARG A 314 -23.50 -8.92 -5.40
N PRO A 315 -22.34 -8.91 -6.06
CA PRO A 315 -21.87 -7.76 -6.82
C PRO A 315 -22.92 -7.43 -7.89
N HIS A 316 -23.54 -6.26 -7.79
CA HIS A 316 -24.63 -5.89 -8.68
C HIS A 316 -24.50 -4.45 -9.18
N TYR A 317 -24.10 -3.54 -8.30
CA TYR A 317 -24.05 -2.12 -8.59
C TYR A 317 -22.67 -1.65 -9.01
N ILE A 318 -21.59 -2.29 -8.56
CA ILE A 318 -20.21 -1.89 -8.85
C ILE A 318 -19.66 -2.64 -10.07
N ARG A 319 -19.01 -1.89 -10.98
CA ARG A 319 -18.33 -2.43 -12.15
C ARG A 319 -17.09 -3.23 -11.73
N GLU A 320 -16.65 -4.17 -12.56
CA GLU A 320 -15.47 -4.98 -12.26
C GLU A 320 -14.22 -4.12 -12.02
N ASP A 321 -14.02 -3.09 -12.85
CA ASP A 321 -12.89 -2.14 -12.74
C ASP A 321 -12.88 -1.38 -11.40
N ASP A 322 -14.06 -1.12 -10.82
CA ASP A 322 -14.23 -0.34 -9.58
C ASP A 322 -14.18 -1.23 -8.32
N ARG A 323 -14.08 -2.55 -8.47
CA ARG A 323 -14.08 -3.48 -7.32
C ARG A 323 -12.88 -3.28 -6.40
N VAL A 324 -11.73 -2.88 -6.94
CA VAL A 324 -10.55 -2.56 -6.11
C VAL A 324 -10.90 -1.44 -5.12
N LEU A 325 -11.55 -0.37 -5.57
CA LEU A 325 -12.01 0.73 -4.71
C LEU A 325 -13.06 0.26 -3.70
N LEU A 326 -13.96 -0.64 -4.08
CA LEU A 326 -14.94 -1.22 -3.16
C LEU A 326 -14.26 -1.94 -1.99
N PHE A 327 -13.26 -2.78 -2.25
CA PHE A 327 -12.53 -3.50 -1.20
C PHE A 327 -11.64 -2.59 -0.36
N LEU A 328 -11.01 -1.59 -0.99
CA LEU A 328 -10.28 -0.54 -0.26
C LEU A 328 -11.18 0.25 0.68
N LEU A 329 -12.42 0.55 0.27
CA LEU A 329 -13.41 1.16 1.15
C LEU A 329 -13.87 0.18 2.23
N ALA A 330 -14.12 -1.08 1.89
CA ALA A 330 -14.60 -2.10 2.83
C ALA A 330 -13.63 -2.36 4.00
N ALA A 331 -12.32 -2.17 3.79
CA ALA A 331 -11.32 -2.25 4.86
C ALA A 331 -11.60 -1.28 6.02
N TYR A 332 -12.16 -0.09 5.75
CA TYR A 332 -12.58 0.86 6.80
C TYR A 332 -13.92 0.49 7.47
N TYR A 333 -14.64 -0.50 6.94
CA TYR A 333 -15.98 -0.90 7.41
C TYR A 333 -16.05 -2.40 7.73
N PRO A 334 -15.23 -2.93 8.66
CA PRO A 334 -15.28 -4.33 9.06
C PRO A 334 -16.67 -4.72 9.62
N CYS A 335 -17.41 -3.75 10.15
CA CYS A 335 -18.79 -3.92 10.58
C CYS A 335 -19.77 -4.29 9.44
N ALA A 336 -19.48 -3.95 8.18
CA ALA A 336 -20.26 -4.35 7.01
C ALA A 336 -20.07 -5.84 6.70
N ILE A 337 -18.84 -6.34 6.85
CA ILE A 337 -18.49 -7.75 6.69
C ILE A 337 -19.22 -8.60 7.75
N LYS A 338 -19.29 -8.12 9.00
CA LYS A 338 -20.08 -8.74 10.07
C LYS A 338 -21.58 -8.84 9.72
N MET A 339 -22.12 -7.98 8.84
CA MET A 339 -23.53 -8.02 8.38
C MET A 339 -23.81 -9.05 7.28
N LEU A 340 -22.80 -9.83 6.86
CA LEU A 340 -23.00 -10.85 5.85
C LEU A 340 -23.98 -11.96 6.32
N LYS A 341 -24.25 -12.05 7.63
CA LYS A 341 -25.09 -13.11 8.26
C LYS A 341 -24.58 -14.52 7.97
N LEU A 342 -23.33 -14.62 7.57
CA LEU A 342 -22.58 -15.86 7.47
C LEU A 342 -21.96 -16.16 8.82
N ASN A 343 -21.64 -17.41 9.09
CA ASN A 343 -20.79 -17.69 10.23
C ASN A 343 -19.38 -17.11 9.99
N ARG A 344 -18.60 -17.02 11.07
CA ARG A 344 -17.26 -16.42 11.07
C ARG A 344 -16.30 -17.06 10.06
N GLN A 345 -16.32 -18.39 9.93
CA GLN A 345 -15.47 -19.13 9.00
C GLN A 345 -15.93 -18.98 7.54
N GLU A 346 -17.23 -19.07 7.29
CA GLU A 346 -17.83 -18.83 5.98
C GLU A 346 -17.54 -17.42 5.46
N THR A 347 -17.57 -16.43 6.36
CA THR A 347 -17.19 -15.05 6.06
C THR A 347 -15.74 -14.96 5.60
N LEU A 348 -14.82 -15.57 6.35
CA LEU A 348 -13.40 -15.61 5.99
C LEU A 348 -13.19 -16.33 4.64
N ASN A 349 -13.80 -17.50 4.46
CA ASN A 349 -13.71 -18.26 3.22
C ASN A 349 -14.26 -17.46 2.02
N THR A 350 -15.34 -16.70 2.22
CA THR A 350 -15.91 -15.82 1.19
C THR A 350 -14.93 -14.71 0.82
N LEU A 351 -14.27 -14.08 1.80
CA LEU A 351 -13.25 -13.08 1.54
C LEU A 351 -12.04 -13.66 0.81
N VAL A 352 -11.53 -14.81 1.27
CA VAL A 352 -10.40 -15.51 0.64
C VAL A 352 -10.73 -15.91 -0.80
N ASN A 353 -11.98 -16.30 -1.09
CA ASN A 353 -12.40 -16.61 -2.45
C ASN A 353 -12.32 -15.42 -3.41
N PHE A 354 -12.40 -14.16 -2.92
CA PHE A 354 -12.17 -12.99 -3.79
C PHE A 354 -10.70 -12.84 -4.21
N CYS A 355 -9.77 -13.53 -3.56
CA CYS A 355 -8.37 -13.59 -3.98
C CYS A 355 -8.13 -14.60 -5.11
N ASN A 356 -9.10 -15.44 -5.48
CA ASN A 356 -9.01 -16.36 -6.63
C ASN A 356 -9.29 -15.61 -7.94
N CYS A 357 -8.39 -14.69 -8.30
CA CYS A 357 -8.40 -13.96 -9.55
C CYS A 357 -6.98 -13.61 -9.98
N ASP A 358 -6.78 -13.22 -11.25
CA ASP A 358 -5.47 -12.79 -11.75
C ASP A 358 -5.17 -11.30 -11.50
N ASN A 359 -6.12 -10.55 -10.93
CA ASN A 359 -5.97 -9.13 -10.66
C ASN A 359 -5.20 -8.91 -9.34
N GLU A 360 -3.91 -8.58 -9.45
CA GLU A 360 -3.00 -8.38 -8.32
C GLU A 360 -3.44 -7.22 -7.40
N GLU A 361 -4.00 -6.14 -7.95
CA GLU A 361 -4.53 -5.01 -7.17
C GLU A 361 -5.74 -5.41 -6.33
N MET A 362 -6.62 -6.22 -6.90
CA MET A 362 -7.79 -6.76 -6.20
C MET A 362 -7.35 -7.64 -5.03
N ILE A 363 -6.40 -8.56 -5.24
CA ILE A 363 -5.89 -9.43 -4.18
C ILE A 363 -5.30 -8.60 -3.03
N SER A 364 -4.51 -7.58 -3.36
CA SER A 364 -3.93 -6.65 -2.38
C SER A 364 -5.01 -5.94 -1.55
N ALA A 365 -6.06 -5.40 -2.19
CA ALA A 365 -7.16 -4.74 -1.50
C ALA A 365 -7.97 -5.71 -0.60
N VAL A 366 -8.17 -6.96 -1.06
CA VAL A 366 -8.88 -7.99 -0.30
C VAL A 366 -8.08 -8.41 0.95
N ILE A 367 -6.75 -8.54 0.85
CA ILE A 367 -5.88 -8.86 2.01
C ILE A 367 -6.05 -7.82 3.13
N SER A 368 -6.07 -6.53 2.79
CA SER A 368 -6.29 -5.44 3.75
C SER A 368 -7.71 -5.44 4.36
N CYS A 369 -8.70 -5.85 3.57
CA CYS A 369 -10.07 -6.09 4.04
C CYS A 369 -10.14 -7.25 5.05
N ILE A 370 -9.44 -8.37 4.76
CA ILE A 370 -9.33 -9.50 5.69
C ILE A 370 -8.61 -9.08 6.97
N SER A 371 -7.50 -8.32 6.87
CA SER A 371 -6.77 -7.77 8.02
C SER A 371 -7.71 -7.01 8.96
N SER A 372 -8.46 -6.06 8.41
CA SER A 372 -9.39 -5.20 9.18
C SER A 372 -10.56 -5.98 9.76
N TYR A 373 -11.00 -7.05 9.09
CA TYR A 373 -12.03 -7.94 9.62
C TYR A 373 -11.54 -8.76 10.82
N LEU A 374 -10.32 -9.29 10.75
CA LEU A 374 -9.75 -10.15 11.80
C LEU A 374 -9.42 -9.37 13.07
N SER A 375 -8.92 -8.13 12.96
CA SER A 375 -8.60 -7.27 14.10
C SER A 375 -9.81 -6.92 14.99
N GLU A 376 -11.01 -7.08 14.45
CA GLU A 376 -12.29 -6.71 15.05
C GLU A 376 -13.02 -7.88 15.74
N LEU A 377 -12.38 -9.05 15.86
CA LEU A 377 -12.99 -10.25 16.42
C LEU A 377 -12.51 -10.50 17.85
N ASP A 378 -13.41 -10.27 18.82
CA ASP A 378 -13.08 -10.31 20.26
C ASP A 378 -12.64 -11.68 20.81
N TYR A 379 -12.92 -12.79 20.12
CA TYR A 379 -12.53 -14.15 20.55
C TYR A 379 -12.41 -15.07 19.33
N ILE A 380 -11.20 -15.52 19.01
CA ILE A 380 -10.91 -16.26 17.78
C ILE A 380 -10.90 -17.76 18.09
N LEU A 381 -12.04 -18.40 17.83
CA LEU A 381 -12.17 -19.85 17.69
C LEU A 381 -12.45 -20.13 16.22
N TYR A 382 -11.41 -20.04 15.40
CA TYR A 382 -11.44 -20.42 13.99
C TYR A 382 -10.66 -21.71 13.82
N TYR A 383 -11.18 -22.62 12.99
CA TYR A 383 -10.58 -23.94 12.79
C TYR A 383 -9.85 -24.07 11.45
N GLY A 384 -10.04 -23.15 10.49
CA GLY A 384 -9.41 -23.23 9.16
C GLY A 384 -8.80 -21.91 8.71
N TYR A 385 -7.46 -21.83 8.72
CA TYR A 385 -6.69 -20.72 8.15
C TYR A 385 -5.90 -21.13 6.90
N ASP A 386 -5.96 -22.39 6.49
CA ASP A 386 -5.05 -22.93 5.48
C ASP A 386 -5.17 -22.24 4.12
N GLU A 387 -6.39 -21.92 3.68
CA GLU A 387 -6.61 -21.18 2.44
C GLU A 387 -6.12 -19.72 2.53
N LEU A 388 -6.29 -19.08 3.70
CA LEU A 388 -5.71 -17.75 3.93
C LEU A 388 -4.19 -17.80 3.87
N LEU A 389 -3.58 -18.80 4.53
CA LEU A 389 -2.14 -18.98 4.53
C LEU A 389 -1.60 -19.24 3.12
N LYS A 390 -2.28 -20.05 2.30
CA LYS A 390 -1.94 -20.22 0.88
C LYS A 390 -1.95 -18.90 0.12
N VAL A 391 -3.01 -18.09 0.31
CA VAL A 391 -3.08 -16.75 -0.29
C VAL A 391 -1.91 -15.89 0.16
N LEU A 392 -1.60 -15.84 1.47
CA LEU A 392 -0.49 -15.03 2.00
C LEU A 392 0.87 -15.53 1.49
N THR A 393 1.11 -16.83 1.43
CA THR A 393 2.34 -17.43 0.88
C THR A 393 2.51 -17.06 -0.59
N ASN A 394 1.47 -17.23 -1.41
CA ASN A 394 1.53 -16.86 -2.82
C ASN A 394 1.73 -15.36 -3.01
N SER A 395 1.12 -14.56 -2.13
CA SER A 395 1.18 -13.10 -2.14
C SER A 395 2.52 -12.54 -1.66
N ALA A 396 3.28 -13.30 -0.88
CA ALA A 396 4.61 -12.95 -0.38
C ALA A 396 5.75 -13.46 -1.28
N SER A 397 5.43 -14.29 -2.28
CA SER A 397 6.41 -14.82 -3.23
C SER A 397 7.16 -13.67 -3.91
N PRO A 398 8.49 -13.78 -4.15
CA PRO A 398 9.26 -12.77 -4.89
C PRO A 398 8.69 -12.44 -6.28
N ALA A 399 7.92 -13.36 -6.87
CA ALA A 399 7.25 -13.16 -8.16
C ALA A 399 5.95 -12.34 -8.09
N ALA A 400 5.33 -12.19 -6.91
CA ALA A 400 4.10 -11.42 -6.73
C ALA A 400 4.36 -9.91 -6.86
N ALA A 401 3.34 -9.11 -7.16
CA ALA A 401 3.55 -7.67 -7.31
C ALA A 401 3.95 -6.98 -5.98
N VAL A 402 4.74 -5.89 -6.06
CA VAL A 402 5.28 -5.20 -4.88
C VAL A 402 4.17 -4.71 -3.93
N HIS A 403 3.09 -4.13 -4.45
CA HIS A 403 1.96 -3.66 -3.63
C HIS A 403 1.24 -4.79 -2.89
N ARG A 404 1.22 -6.00 -3.49
CA ARG A 404 0.65 -7.19 -2.87
C ARG A 404 1.52 -7.71 -1.74
N ARG A 405 2.84 -7.77 -1.94
CA ARG A 405 3.80 -8.13 -0.87
C ARG A 405 3.78 -7.13 0.28
N LEU A 406 3.69 -5.83 0.00
CA LEU A 406 3.50 -4.79 1.01
C LEU A 406 2.19 -4.96 1.80
N ALA A 407 1.09 -5.34 1.15
CA ALA A 407 -0.17 -5.63 1.84
C ALA A 407 -0.04 -6.86 2.77
N VAL A 408 0.78 -7.86 2.42
CA VAL A 408 1.12 -8.96 3.33
C VAL A 408 1.94 -8.46 4.52
N CYS A 409 2.92 -7.58 4.33
CA CYS A 409 3.68 -7.00 5.44
C CYS A 409 2.77 -6.27 6.44
N GLU A 410 1.84 -5.45 5.95
CA GLU A 410 0.84 -4.77 6.79
C GLU A 410 -0.10 -5.75 7.48
N PHE A 411 -0.62 -6.74 6.74
CA PHE A 411 -1.47 -7.80 7.30
C PHE A 411 -0.76 -8.49 8.47
N LEU A 412 0.50 -8.88 8.29
CA LEU A 412 1.26 -9.54 9.34
C LEU A 412 1.37 -8.59 10.53
N CYS A 413 1.90 -7.38 10.36
CA CYS A 413 2.08 -6.43 11.47
C CYS A 413 0.78 -6.13 12.24
N ASP A 414 -0.34 -5.95 11.55
CA ASP A 414 -1.64 -5.60 12.15
C ASP A 414 -2.29 -6.80 12.87
N ASN A 415 -2.05 -8.03 12.40
CA ASN A 415 -2.70 -9.25 12.90
C ASN A 415 -1.78 -10.12 13.78
N TYR A 416 -0.87 -9.50 14.53
CA TYR A 416 0.07 -10.21 15.42
C TYR A 416 -0.61 -11.10 16.46
N PHE A 417 -1.84 -10.81 16.85
CA PHE A 417 -2.61 -11.64 17.79
C PHE A 417 -2.81 -13.07 17.29
N LEU A 418 -2.74 -13.31 15.97
CA LEU A 418 -2.85 -14.63 15.36
C LEU A 418 -1.71 -15.57 15.75
N TYR A 419 -0.51 -15.02 16.01
CA TYR A 419 0.71 -15.84 16.14
C TYR A 419 1.67 -15.42 17.28
N CYS A 420 1.46 -14.29 17.98
CA CYS A 420 2.39 -13.78 19.01
C CYS A 420 1.82 -13.69 20.44
N ASN A 421 0.58 -14.10 20.69
CA ASN A 421 -0.01 -14.07 22.04
C ASN A 421 0.26 -15.38 22.80
N ARG A 422 0.15 -15.35 24.14
CA ARG A 422 0.27 -16.56 25.00
C ARG A 422 -0.62 -17.72 24.51
N ASP A 423 -1.81 -17.38 24.04
CA ASP A 423 -2.74 -18.30 23.36
C ASP A 423 -2.77 -18.01 21.85
N ALA A 424 -1.63 -18.17 21.17
CA ALA A 424 -1.55 -18.02 19.72
C ALA A 424 -2.57 -18.94 19.03
N ILE A 425 -3.29 -18.38 18.06
CA ILE A 425 -4.34 -19.07 17.32
C ILE A 425 -3.74 -20.03 16.30
N LEU A 426 -2.74 -19.54 15.55
CA LEU A 426 -1.97 -20.36 14.63
C LEU A 426 -0.92 -21.14 15.42
N LYS A 427 -0.92 -22.47 15.23
CA LYS A 427 -0.04 -23.40 15.94
C LYS A 427 0.70 -24.29 14.95
N SER A 428 1.83 -24.84 15.37
CA SER A 428 2.59 -25.85 14.61
C SER A 428 2.87 -25.39 13.18
N ASP A 429 2.36 -26.12 12.18
CA ASP A 429 2.71 -25.98 10.77
C ASP A 429 2.22 -24.65 10.17
N GLN A 430 1.09 -24.15 10.68
CA GLN A 430 0.57 -22.84 10.32
C GLN A 430 1.52 -21.72 10.78
N LEU A 431 2.08 -21.85 11.99
CA LEU A 431 3.05 -20.90 12.51
C LEU A 431 4.38 -20.98 11.74
N CYS A 432 4.84 -22.19 11.39
CA CYS A 432 5.98 -22.37 10.49
C CYS A 432 5.79 -21.64 9.15
N THR A 433 4.58 -21.70 8.59
CA THR A 433 4.26 -21.02 7.32
C THR A 433 4.36 -19.50 7.45
N ILE A 434 3.82 -18.92 8.54
CA ILE A 434 3.96 -17.48 8.82
C ILE A 434 5.42 -17.07 8.97
N LEU A 435 6.19 -17.82 9.77
CA LEU A 435 7.61 -17.52 9.99
C LEU A 435 8.41 -17.62 8.68
N ASN A 436 8.07 -18.56 7.81
CA ASN A 436 8.67 -18.68 6.48
C ASN A 436 8.33 -17.47 5.59
N ILE A 437 7.06 -17.02 5.58
CA ILE A 437 6.65 -15.80 4.86
C ILE A 437 7.46 -14.60 5.33
N VAL A 438 7.59 -14.40 6.64
CA VAL A 438 8.33 -13.27 7.21
C VAL A 438 9.80 -13.29 6.80
N MET A 439 10.44 -14.46 6.88
CA MET A 439 11.84 -14.63 6.45
C MET A 439 12.03 -14.33 4.95
N VAL A 440 11.08 -14.73 4.09
CA VAL A 440 11.12 -14.38 2.66
C VAL A 440 11.03 -12.86 2.46
N LEU A 441 10.11 -12.19 3.15
CA LEU A 441 9.92 -10.74 3.02
C LEU A 441 11.08 -9.92 3.60
N LEU A 442 11.80 -10.44 4.60
CA LEU A 442 13.03 -9.82 5.11
C LEU A 442 14.19 -9.84 4.10
N GLU A 443 14.14 -10.75 3.12
CA GLU A 443 15.12 -10.88 2.03
C GLU A 443 14.60 -10.36 0.69
N ASP A 444 13.46 -9.66 0.68
CA ASP A 444 12.88 -9.11 -0.55
C ASP A 444 13.81 -8.09 -1.21
N ASP A 445 13.86 -8.04 -2.54
CA ASP A 445 14.69 -7.06 -3.26
C ASP A 445 14.25 -5.60 -3.01
N ASN A 446 12.98 -5.38 -2.66
CA ASN A 446 12.44 -4.06 -2.39
C ASN A 446 12.73 -3.59 -0.95
N VAL A 447 13.40 -2.45 -0.82
CA VAL A 447 13.77 -1.84 0.47
C VAL A 447 12.55 -1.62 1.37
N ASN A 448 11.43 -1.12 0.84
CA ASN A 448 10.25 -0.80 1.64
C ASN A 448 9.63 -2.07 2.25
N ILE A 449 9.72 -3.22 1.55
CA ILE A 449 9.25 -4.51 2.06
C ILE A 449 10.15 -4.96 3.20
N ARG A 450 11.48 -4.93 3.02
CA ARG A 450 12.43 -5.31 4.07
C ARG A 450 12.31 -4.45 5.32
N GLU A 451 12.23 -3.13 5.16
CA GLU A 451 12.04 -2.18 6.26
C GLU A 451 10.69 -2.38 6.96
N GLY A 452 9.61 -2.57 6.17
CA GLY A 452 8.29 -2.86 6.71
C GLY A 452 8.26 -4.14 7.53
N MET A 453 8.88 -5.20 7.02
CA MET A 453 8.91 -6.51 7.68
C MET A 453 9.84 -6.53 8.90
N SER A 454 10.90 -5.71 8.91
CA SER A 454 11.80 -5.60 10.07
C SER A 454 11.10 -5.09 11.33
N LYS A 455 9.99 -4.35 11.20
CA LYS A 455 9.16 -3.89 12.34
C LYS A 455 8.34 -5.00 13.01
N PHE A 456 8.13 -6.12 12.33
CA PHE A 456 7.46 -7.29 12.92
C PHE A 456 8.24 -7.86 14.09
N GLU A 457 9.56 -7.84 14.00
CA GLU A 457 10.44 -8.25 15.09
C GLU A 457 10.23 -7.37 16.33
N TYR A 458 10.08 -6.05 16.17
CA TYR A 458 9.78 -5.15 17.28
C TYR A 458 8.48 -5.52 17.98
N ASN A 459 7.41 -5.78 17.21
CA ASN A 459 6.12 -6.20 17.76
C ASN A 459 6.21 -7.51 18.54
N ILE A 460 7.07 -8.44 18.11
CA ILE A 460 7.33 -9.69 18.81
C ILE A 460 8.12 -9.45 20.11
N ARG A 461 9.26 -8.76 20.03
CA ARG A 461 10.19 -8.61 21.15
C ARG A 461 9.60 -7.84 22.33
N VAL A 462 8.90 -6.74 22.05
CA VAL A 462 8.25 -5.94 23.07
C VAL A 462 7.29 -6.81 23.89
N ARG A 463 6.60 -7.76 23.25
CA ARG A 463 5.58 -8.57 23.92
C ARG A 463 6.09 -9.85 24.57
N ILE A 464 7.16 -10.46 24.07
CA ILE A 464 7.86 -11.55 24.80
C ILE A 464 8.41 -11.02 26.14
N LYS A 465 9.03 -9.84 26.14
CA LYS A 465 9.49 -9.18 27.38
C LYS A 465 8.33 -8.88 28.35
N ILE A 466 7.18 -8.41 27.86
CA ILE A 466 5.97 -8.19 28.68
C ILE A 466 5.40 -9.51 29.22
N SER A 467 5.61 -10.63 28.52
CA SER A 467 5.14 -11.94 28.99
C SER A 467 6.01 -12.55 30.11
N GLU A 468 7.27 -12.12 30.21
CA GLU A 468 8.26 -12.56 31.21
C GLU A 468 8.48 -11.57 32.37
N SER A 469 8.09 -10.30 32.20
CA SER A 469 8.20 -9.25 33.23
C SER A 469 6.90 -8.47 33.39
N VAL A 470 6.41 -8.42 34.63
CA VAL A 470 5.33 -7.51 35.04
C VAL A 470 5.89 -6.08 34.98
N ASP A 471 5.19 -5.22 34.25
CA ASP A 471 5.32 -3.76 34.21
C ASP A 471 6.74 -3.20 34.00
N ASP A 472 7.12 -3.01 32.73
CA ASP A 472 7.87 -1.84 32.30
C ASP A 472 7.80 -1.72 30.77
N THR A 473 6.78 -1.03 30.26
CA THR A 473 6.78 -0.53 28.89
C THR A 473 7.80 0.60 28.80
N ILE A 474 9.01 0.33 28.29
CA ILE A 474 9.98 1.37 27.95
C ILE A 474 9.45 2.10 26.70
N PRO A 475 9.02 3.37 26.79
CA PRO A 475 8.59 4.13 25.63
C PRO A 475 9.81 4.69 24.88
N GLY A 476 9.72 4.74 23.54
CA GLY A 476 10.30 5.87 22.80
C GLY A 476 11.72 5.77 22.26
N PHE A 477 12.26 4.58 21.97
CA PHE A 477 13.44 4.48 21.10
C PHE A 477 13.10 3.72 19.81
N GLU A 478 13.06 4.46 18.69
CA GLU A 478 13.18 3.86 17.35
C GLU A 478 14.62 3.33 17.23
N TRP A 479 14.80 2.03 17.53
CA TRP A 479 16.07 1.37 17.26
C TRP A 479 16.25 1.26 15.75
N PRO A 480 17.50 1.37 15.24
CA PRO A 480 17.76 1.27 13.81
C PRO A 480 17.24 -0.06 13.26
N VAL A 481 16.32 0.04 12.31
CA VAL A 481 15.66 -1.07 11.63
C VAL A 481 16.66 -1.72 10.67
N SER A 482 17.31 -2.81 11.09
CA SER A 482 18.20 -3.60 10.23
C SER A 482 17.53 -4.94 9.88
N PRO A 483 17.23 -5.22 8.59
CA PRO A 483 16.67 -6.49 8.15
C PRO A 483 17.53 -7.70 8.54
N GLU A 484 18.85 -7.55 8.52
CA GLU A 484 19.79 -8.59 8.91
C GLU A 484 19.64 -8.93 10.40
N LYS A 485 19.47 -7.90 11.24
CA LYS A 485 19.25 -8.07 12.67
C LYS A 485 17.87 -8.69 12.95
N ALA A 486 16.83 -8.20 12.28
CA ALA A 486 15.48 -8.76 12.40
C ALA A 486 15.44 -10.26 12.03
N ARG A 487 16.17 -10.64 10.97
CA ARG A 487 16.36 -12.04 10.57
C ARG A 487 17.12 -12.85 11.62
N GLU A 488 18.20 -12.30 12.18
CA GLU A 488 18.96 -12.93 13.25
C GLU A 488 18.07 -13.27 14.46
N ASP A 489 17.27 -12.29 14.82
CA ASP A 489 16.40 -12.35 15.98
C ASP A 489 15.24 -13.32 15.75
N LEU A 490 14.68 -13.36 14.53
CA LEU A 490 13.65 -14.31 14.15
C LEU A 490 14.13 -15.76 14.20
N VAL A 491 15.34 -16.06 13.70
CA VAL A 491 15.93 -17.42 13.79
C VAL A 491 16.08 -17.86 15.25
N ASN A 492 16.49 -16.95 16.14
CA ASN A 492 16.53 -17.24 17.57
C ASN A 492 15.13 -17.45 18.16
N LEU A 493 14.15 -16.65 17.75
CA LEU A 493 12.77 -16.72 18.22
C LEU A 493 12.03 -17.99 17.78
N MET A 494 12.38 -18.59 16.64
CA MET A 494 11.85 -19.89 16.22
C MET A 494 12.03 -20.96 17.30
N THR A 495 13.10 -20.88 18.10
CA THR A 495 13.40 -21.82 19.20
C THR A 495 12.49 -21.67 20.41
N VAL A 496 11.81 -20.53 20.51
CA VAL A 496 10.86 -20.20 21.58
C VAL A 496 9.44 -20.56 21.16
N PHE A 497 9.07 -20.29 19.90
CA PHE A 497 7.71 -20.46 19.41
C PHE A 497 7.36 -21.87 18.94
N LEU A 498 8.34 -22.61 18.43
CA LEU A 498 8.11 -23.91 17.81
C LEU A 498 8.59 -25.04 18.74
N PRO A 499 7.92 -26.20 18.73
CA PRO A 499 8.48 -27.43 19.26
C PRO A 499 9.90 -27.67 18.71
N GLN A 500 10.79 -28.20 19.55
CA GLN A 500 12.22 -28.34 19.23
C GLN A 500 12.47 -28.99 17.86
N GLU A 501 11.81 -30.10 17.54
CA GLU A 501 11.98 -30.79 16.25
C GLU A 501 11.55 -29.92 15.04
N GLN A 502 10.49 -29.12 15.19
CA GLN A 502 10.04 -28.20 14.15
C GLN A 502 11.01 -27.04 13.97
N ALA A 503 11.48 -26.45 15.07
CA ALA A 503 12.49 -25.40 15.05
C ALA A 503 13.77 -25.90 14.36
N VAL A 504 14.23 -27.11 14.70
CA VAL A 504 15.39 -27.74 14.07
C VAL A 504 15.17 -27.90 12.56
N CYS A 505 14.03 -28.46 12.14
CA CYS A 505 13.73 -28.66 10.72
C CYS A 505 13.68 -27.33 9.94
N GLN A 506 13.01 -26.30 10.49
CA GLN A 506 12.89 -24.99 9.85
C GLN A 506 14.24 -24.28 9.73
N ILE A 507 15.01 -24.20 10.82
CA ILE A 507 16.31 -23.52 10.83
C ILE A 507 17.29 -24.25 9.90
N PHE A 508 17.29 -25.58 9.92
CA PHE A 508 18.09 -26.38 9.00
C PHE A 508 17.68 -26.15 7.54
N SER A 509 16.37 -26.10 7.27
CA SER A 509 15.85 -25.85 5.94
C SER A 509 16.31 -24.51 5.38
N TRP A 510 16.30 -23.46 6.21
CA TRP A 510 16.78 -22.13 5.81
C TRP A 510 18.28 -22.06 5.58
N ALA A 511 19.06 -22.77 6.41
CA ALA A 511 20.51 -22.88 6.21
C ALA A 511 20.88 -23.63 4.91
N CYS A 512 20.03 -24.55 4.47
CA CYS A 512 20.21 -25.34 3.25
C CYS A 512 19.31 -24.90 2.09
N ARG A 513 18.91 -23.62 2.06
CA ARG A 513 18.01 -23.14 1.02
C ARG A 513 18.58 -23.30 -0.39
N TYR A 514 17.71 -23.61 -1.35
CA TYR A 514 18.10 -23.77 -2.75
C TYR A 514 18.56 -22.46 -3.38
N PHE A 515 19.61 -22.55 -4.20
CA PHE A 515 20.04 -21.50 -5.12
C PHE A 515 19.94 -22.01 -6.57
N PRO A 516 19.30 -21.27 -7.49
CA PRO A 516 19.19 -21.67 -8.90
C PRO A 516 20.55 -22.08 -9.49
N ASP A 517 20.59 -23.22 -10.18
CA ASP A 517 21.83 -23.83 -10.69
C ASP A 517 22.63 -22.91 -11.64
N TYR A 518 23.94 -22.82 -11.39
CA TYR A 518 24.91 -21.96 -12.06
C TYR A 518 25.62 -22.64 -13.25
N TYR A 519 24.87 -23.23 -14.18
CA TYR A 519 25.47 -23.75 -15.43
C TYR A 519 25.69 -22.69 -16.53
N ALA A 520 25.52 -21.40 -16.21
CA ALA A 520 25.79 -20.30 -17.14
C ALA A 520 27.23 -19.77 -16.97
N GLU A 521 27.83 -19.34 -18.09
CA GLU A 521 29.16 -18.72 -18.14
C GLU A 521 29.33 -17.66 -17.03
N SER A 522 30.54 -17.56 -16.45
CA SER A 522 30.86 -16.70 -15.30
C SER A 522 30.45 -15.22 -15.46
N CYS A 523 30.29 -14.74 -16.70
CA CYS A 523 29.75 -13.42 -17.00
C CYS A 523 28.26 -13.27 -16.63
N GLU A 524 27.41 -14.28 -16.85
CA GLU A 524 25.99 -14.22 -16.49
C GLU A 524 25.78 -14.22 -14.97
N ILE A 525 26.70 -14.81 -14.21
CA ILE A 525 26.66 -14.82 -12.73
C ILE A 525 26.84 -13.39 -12.19
N PHE A 526 27.71 -12.60 -12.83
CA PHE A 526 27.95 -11.21 -12.48
C PHE A 526 26.77 -10.31 -12.89
N GLU A 527 26.24 -10.50 -14.10
CA GLU A 527 25.10 -9.72 -14.61
C GLU A 527 23.79 -10.00 -13.86
N ARG A 528 23.60 -11.22 -13.32
CA ARG A 528 22.41 -11.59 -12.52
C ARG A 528 22.57 -11.40 -11.01
N GLY A 529 23.70 -10.90 -10.52
CA GLY A 529 23.94 -10.65 -9.09
C GLY A 529 24.14 -11.91 -8.23
N GLY A 530 24.44 -13.07 -8.83
CA GLY A 530 24.55 -14.36 -8.13
C GLY A 530 25.68 -14.44 -7.09
N LEU A 531 26.75 -13.65 -7.24
CA LEU A 531 27.82 -13.52 -6.24
C LEU A 531 27.34 -12.89 -4.93
N ASN A 532 26.39 -11.95 -4.99
CA ASN A 532 25.83 -11.29 -3.81
C ASN A 532 25.00 -12.27 -2.98
N GLN A 533 24.23 -13.16 -3.64
CA GLN A 533 23.43 -14.18 -2.98
C GLN A 533 24.27 -15.18 -2.17
N PHE A 534 25.42 -15.61 -2.70
CA PHE A 534 26.36 -16.49 -1.97
C PHE A 534 27.04 -15.78 -0.79
N ALA A 535 27.44 -14.52 -0.99
CA ALA A 535 28.04 -13.70 0.07
C ALA A 535 27.06 -13.44 1.22
N GLU A 536 25.79 -13.17 0.91
CA GLU A 536 24.74 -12.91 1.89
C GLU A 536 24.26 -14.16 2.65
N ASN A 537 24.35 -15.35 2.04
CA ASN A 537 23.93 -16.60 2.68
C ASN A 537 24.97 -17.13 3.68
N THR A 538 26.25 -16.86 3.46
CA THR A 538 27.34 -17.33 4.34
C THR A 538 27.12 -16.95 5.81
N PRO A 539 26.78 -15.68 6.14
CA PRO A 539 26.38 -15.26 7.49
C PRO A 539 25.13 -15.96 8.03
N LEU A 540 24.13 -16.23 7.19
CA LEU A 540 22.90 -16.92 7.63
C LEU A 540 23.20 -18.38 8.01
N VAL A 541 24.00 -19.09 7.22
CA VAL A 541 24.45 -20.45 7.57
C VAL A 541 25.18 -20.44 8.92
N ASP A 542 26.09 -19.49 9.12
CA ASP A 542 26.83 -19.37 10.39
C ASP A 542 25.91 -19.11 11.59
N LEU A 543 24.90 -18.27 11.41
CA LEU A 543 23.88 -18.01 12.42
C LEU A 543 23.05 -19.27 12.72
N CYS A 544 22.47 -19.89 11.69
CA CYS A 544 21.65 -21.08 11.83
C CYS A 544 22.42 -22.21 12.51
N SER A 545 23.69 -22.43 12.13
CA SER A 545 24.58 -23.39 12.78
C SER A 545 24.74 -23.11 14.27
N LYS A 546 25.01 -21.86 14.67
CA LYS A 546 25.15 -21.49 16.09
C LYS A 546 23.88 -21.79 16.88
N VAL A 547 22.72 -21.46 16.32
CA VAL A 547 21.42 -21.69 16.97
C VAL A 547 21.11 -23.18 17.05
N LEU A 548 21.33 -23.94 15.98
CA LEU A 548 21.17 -25.40 15.97
C LEU A 548 22.09 -26.09 16.98
N ILE A 549 23.35 -25.66 17.07
CA ILE A 549 24.30 -26.17 18.08
C ILE A 549 23.75 -25.91 19.49
N LYS A 550 23.28 -24.69 19.76
CA LYS A 550 22.71 -24.31 21.06
C LYS A 550 21.51 -25.17 21.46
N ILE A 551 20.70 -25.64 20.50
CA ILE A 551 19.52 -26.47 20.79
C ILE A 551 19.88 -27.95 20.87
N LEU A 552 20.68 -28.47 19.94
CA LEU A 552 20.94 -29.89 19.79
C LEU A 552 22.04 -30.40 20.74
N TRP A 553 23.06 -29.58 21.01
CA TRP A 553 24.18 -29.93 21.90
C TRP A 553 23.98 -29.44 23.34
N LYS A 554 22.79 -28.95 23.68
CA LYS A 554 22.45 -28.61 25.06
C LYS A 554 22.30 -29.88 25.88
N LEU A 555 23.14 -30.03 26.90
CA LEU A 555 22.97 -31.09 27.88
C LEU A 555 21.79 -30.78 28.82
N PRO A 556 20.96 -31.79 29.17
CA PRO A 556 20.02 -31.70 30.27
C PRO A 556 20.67 -31.26 31.58
N ASP A 557 19.89 -30.60 32.45
CA ASP A 557 20.38 -30.12 33.74
C ASP A 557 20.91 -31.28 34.60
N GLY A 558 22.14 -31.13 35.12
CA GLY A 558 22.81 -32.16 35.91
C GLY A 558 23.63 -33.17 35.11
N LEU A 559 23.69 -33.06 33.77
CA LEU A 559 24.60 -33.84 32.94
C LEU A 559 25.86 -33.03 32.60
N SER A 560 27.01 -33.70 32.63
CA SER A 560 28.32 -33.19 32.26
C SER A 560 29.15 -34.27 31.55
N TYR A 561 30.00 -33.84 30.63
CA TYR A 561 31.02 -34.72 30.06
C TYR A 561 32.13 -35.03 31.06
N ASP A 562 32.40 -34.09 31.98
CA ASP A 562 33.51 -34.19 32.95
C ASP A 562 33.25 -35.25 34.02
N ASP A 563 32.00 -35.40 34.45
CA ASP A 563 31.58 -36.42 35.41
C ASP A 563 31.13 -37.75 34.76
N ARG A 564 31.21 -37.82 33.42
CA ARG A 564 30.78 -38.96 32.60
C ARG A 564 29.33 -39.38 32.82
N SER A 565 28.47 -38.46 33.22
CA SER A 565 27.02 -38.70 33.28
C SER A 565 26.38 -38.83 31.90
N ILE A 566 27.09 -38.39 30.84
CA ILE A 566 26.78 -38.68 29.44
C ILE A 566 28.07 -38.86 28.63
N PHE A 567 28.09 -39.84 27.72
CA PHE A 567 29.23 -40.05 26.84
C PHE A 567 29.11 -39.21 25.56
N LEU A 568 30.25 -38.85 24.98
CA LEU A 568 30.32 -38.01 23.79
C LEU A 568 29.73 -38.73 22.57
N GLU A 569 29.95 -40.04 22.50
CA GLU A 569 29.36 -40.99 21.57
C GLU A 569 27.83 -40.92 21.61
N GLU A 570 27.25 -41.06 22.80
CA GLU A 570 25.81 -41.06 23.02
C GLU A 570 25.19 -39.70 22.68
N GLN A 571 25.81 -38.59 23.08
CA GLN A 571 25.31 -37.28 22.71
C GLN A 571 25.36 -37.06 21.20
N THR A 572 26.41 -37.52 20.53
CA THR A 572 26.53 -37.41 19.06
C THR A 572 25.41 -38.19 18.37
N LEU A 573 25.11 -39.40 18.85
CA LEU A 573 23.98 -40.21 18.39
C LEU A 573 22.64 -39.48 18.60
N ILE A 574 22.39 -38.91 19.80
CA ILE A 574 21.16 -38.15 20.10
C ILE A 574 21.00 -36.96 19.15
N VAL A 575 22.08 -36.20 18.89
CA VAL A 575 22.07 -35.07 17.95
C VAL A 575 21.69 -35.53 16.54
N THR A 576 22.34 -36.59 16.04
CA THR A 576 22.07 -37.15 14.70
C THR A 576 20.64 -37.67 14.58
N VAL A 577 20.15 -38.41 15.57
CA VAL A 577 18.79 -38.96 15.60
C VAL A 577 17.75 -37.84 15.65
N THR A 578 17.95 -36.83 16.51
CA THR A 578 17.01 -35.70 16.63
C THR A 578 16.90 -34.95 15.31
N LEU A 579 18.04 -34.68 14.64
CA LEU A 579 18.05 -34.02 13.34
C LEU A 579 17.39 -34.88 12.25
N LEU A 580 17.72 -36.18 12.20
CA LEU A 580 17.14 -37.12 11.24
C LEU A 580 15.61 -37.19 11.38
N ASN A 581 15.12 -37.38 12.60
CA ASN A 581 13.68 -37.45 12.90
C ASN A 581 12.97 -36.13 12.56
N SER A 582 13.59 -35.00 12.88
CA SER A 582 13.05 -33.67 12.57
C SER A 582 12.85 -33.47 11.05
N LEU A 583 13.85 -33.85 10.25
CA LEU A 583 13.78 -33.73 8.78
C LEU A 583 12.84 -34.76 8.15
N LEU A 584 12.69 -35.96 8.74
CA LEU A 584 11.74 -36.97 8.27
C LEU A 584 10.29 -36.58 8.54
N ARG A 585 10.03 -35.98 9.70
CA ARG A 585 8.67 -35.72 10.20
C ARG A 585 8.03 -34.45 9.64
N TYR A 586 8.83 -33.42 9.36
CA TYR A 586 8.32 -32.11 8.96
C TYR A 586 8.79 -31.69 7.57
N ASP A 587 8.01 -30.83 6.92
CA ASP A 587 8.37 -30.23 5.65
C ASP A 587 9.52 -29.22 5.79
N SER A 588 10.37 -29.19 4.76
CA SER A 588 11.57 -28.35 4.71
C SER A 588 11.40 -27.36 3.56
N PRO A 589 10.65 -26.26 3.76
CA PRO A 589 10.07 -25.46 2.66
C PRO A 589 11.12 -24.80 1.77
N MET A 590 12.34 -24.60 2.28
CA MET A 590 13.42 -23.95 1.56
C MET A 590 14.43 -24.92 0.93
N MET A 591 14.36 -26.21 1.25
CA MET A 591 15.23 -27.23 0.66
C MET A 591 14.58 -27.88 -0.56
N LEU A 592 15.34 -28.12 -1.62
CA LEU A 592 14.85 -28.99 -2.69
C LEU A 592 14.57 -30.40 -2.17
N PRO A 593 13.53 -31.09 -2.69
CA PRO A 593 13.24 -32.48 -2.32
C PRO A 593 14.43 -33.42 -2.52
N LYS A 594 15.21 -33.22 -3.60
CA LYS A 594 16.42 -34.00 -3.88
C LYS A 594 17.50 -33.76 -2.82
N THR A 595 17.72 -32.50 -2.44
CA THR A 595 18.70 -32.09 -1.43
C THR A 595 18.33 -32.63 -0.05
N LYS A 596 17.05 -32.55 0.32
CA LYS A 596 16.51 -33.16 1.53
C LYS A 596 16.77 -34.67 1.57
N MET A 597 16.48 -35.38 0.48
CA MET A 597 16.71 -36.83 0.41
C MET A 597 18.19 -37.19 0.56
N THR A 598 19.08 -36.45 -0.09
CA THR A 598 20.53 -36.64 0.05
C THR A 598 21.01 -36.41 1.49
N VAL A 599 20.52 -35.35 2.15
CA VAL A 599 20.83 -35.07 3.57
C VAL A 599 20.32 -36.20 4.47
N LEU A 600 19.11 -36.70 4.24
CA LEU A 600 18.54 -37.81 5.00
C LEU A 600 19.38 -39.09 4.86
N CYS A 601 19.84 -39.41 3.65
CA CYS A 601 20.76 -40.54 3.42
C CYS A 601 22.08 -40.36 4.19
N ALA A 602 22.67 -39.17 4.14
CA ALA A 602 23.91 -38.88 4.87
C ALA A 602 23.74 -38.99 6.40
N LEU A 603 22.62 -38.50 6.94
CA LEU A 603 22.29 -38.65 8.36
C LEU A 603 22.01 -40.10 8.74
N ARG A 604 21.42 -40.89 7.84
CA ARG A 604 21.22 -42.32 8.06
C ARG A 604 22.54 -43.08 8.12
N MET A 605 23.48 -42.78 7.23
CA MET A 605 24.83 -43.35 7.27
C MET A 605 25.55 -43.03 8.59
N LEU A 606 25.43 -41.78 9.06
CA LEU A 606 25.97 -41.40 10.37
C LEU A 606 25.28 -42.12 11.52
N TYR A 607 23.96 -42.27 11.48
CA TYR A 607 23.21 -43.04 12.47
C TYR A 607 23.71 -44.48 12.54
N ASP A 608 23.79 -45.17 11.40
CA ASP A 608 24.22 -46.59 11.37
C ASP A 608 25.66 -46.74 11.92
N PHE A 609 26.57 -45.81 11.63
CA PHE A 609 27.92 -45.79 12.21
C PHE A 609 27.91 -45.56 13.74
N LEU A 610 27.10 -44.60 14.22
CA LEU A 610 27.04 -44.24 15.63
C LEU A 610 26.37 -45.32 16.48
N ASP A 611 25.37 -46.02 15.94
CA ASP A 611 24.65 -47.12 16.60
C ASP A 611 25.56 -48.35 16.82
N GLU A 612 26.54 -48.54 15.95
CA GLU A 612 27.55 -49.62 16.04
C GLU A 612 28.79 -49.23 16.87
N THR A 613 28.89 -47.99 17.37
CA THR A 613 30.09 -47.49 18.05
C THR A 613 30.12 -47.89 19.53
N GLU A 614 31.20 -48.54 19.96
CA GLU A 614 31.45 -48.84 21.38
C GLU A 614 32.01 -47.64 22.16
N ILE A 615 31.43 -47.40 23.35
CA ILE A 615 31.84 -46.35 24.29
C ILE A 615 33.29 -46.60 24.78
N GLY A 616 34.13 -45.55 24.80
CA GLY A 616 35.48 -45.62 25.36
C GLY A 616 36.58 -45.99 24.35
N THR A 617 36.25 -46.01 23.07
CA THR A 617 37.21 -46.17 21.96
C THR A 617 37.86 -44.83 21.57
N ASN A 618 38.72 -44.81 20.54
CA ASN A 618 39.23 -43.56 19.96
C ASN A 618 38.16 -42.88 19.08
N PHE A 619 36.97 -42.65 19.66
CA PHE A 619 35.76 -42.24 18.97
C PHE A 619 35.96 -40.98 18.13
N VAL A 620 36.58 -39.93 18.69
CA VAL A 620 36.74 -38.65 17.99
C VAL A 620 37.54 -38.80 16.69
N GLU A 621 38.60 -39.60 16.69
CA GLU A 621 39.38 -39.84 15.46
C GLU A 621 38.62 -40.74 14.47
N ASN A 622 37.98 -41.80 14.96
CA ASN A 622 37.19 -42.71 14.13
C ASN A 622 36.02 -41.98 13.45
N PHE A 623 35.27 -41.17 14.21
CA PHE A 623 34.19 -40.34 13.71
C PHE A 623 34.74 -39.31 12.72
N LYS A 624 35.85 -38.63 13.02
CA LYS A 624 36.45 -37.65 12.10
C LYS A 624 36.82 -38.29 10.75
N THR A 625 37.39 -39.49 10.76
CA THR A 625 37.71 -40.23 9.53
C THR A 625 36.45 -40.60 8.76
N TYR A 626 35.47 -41.25 9.42
CA TYR A 626 34.20 -41.65 8.80
C TYR A 626 33.40 -40.44 8.24
N PHE A 627 33.33 -39.37 9.03
CA PHE A 627 32.64 -38.14 8.66
C PHE A 627 33.26 -37.52 7.40
N ASN A 628 34.58 -37.41 7.32
CA ASN A 628 35.25 -36.81 6.16
C ASN A 628 35.26 -37.73 4.93
N GLU A 629 35.67 -38.99 5.10
CA GLU A 629 35.90 -39.91 3.98
C GLU A 629 34.62 -40.52 3.42
N THR A 630 33.60 -40.69 4.27
CA THR A 630 32.34 -41.31 3.88
C THR A 630 31.22 -40.28 3.75
N THR A 631 30.89 -39.56 4.84
CA THR A 631 29.70 -38.69 4.87
C THR A 631 29.86 -37.45 4.00
N LEU A 632 30.93 -36.66 4.19
CA LEU A 632 31.18 -35.48 3.38
C LEU A 632 31.51 -35.83 1.93
N SER A 633 32.24 -36.93 1.69
CA SER A 633 32.52 -37.44 0.35
C SER A 633 31.22 -37.81 -0.40
N TYR A 634 30.27 -38.46 0.28
CA TYR A 634 28.95 -38.75 -0.27
C TYR A 634 28.19 -37.47 -0.64
N LEU A 635 28.10 -36.50 0.28
CA LEU A 635 27.45 -35.20 0.03
C LEU A 635 28.10 -34.46 -1.15
N THR A 636 29.43 -34.50 -1.26
CA THR A 636 30.18 -33.87 -2.35
C THR A 636 29.86 -34.47 -3.72
N LYS A 637 29.65 -35.79 -3.79
CA LYS A 637 29.37 -36.49 -5.05
C LYS A 637 27.93 -36.37 -5.51
N THR A 638 27.00 -36.05 -4.61
CA THR A 638 25.55 -36.17 -4.85
C THR A 638 24.82 -34.82 -4.92
N LEU A 639 25.34 -33.79 -4.25
CA LEU A 639 24.76 -32.45 -4.27
C LEU A 639 25.27 -31.62 -5.45
N GLN A 640 24.43 -30.72 -5.95
CA GLN A 640 24.82 -29.69 -6.89
C GLN A 640 25.69 -28.62 -6.20
N LEU A 641 26.45 -27.85 -6.98
CA LEU A 641 27.48 -26.92 -6.48
C LEU A 641 26.95 -25.90 -5.44
N GLY A 642 25.76 -25.32 -5.68
CA GLY A 642 25.14 -24.33 -4.77
C GLY A 642 24.74 -24.93 -3.42
N ASP A 643 24.07 -26.08 -3.45
CA ASP A 643 23.60 -26.78 -2.26
C ASP A 643 24.77 -27.44 -1.49
N HIS A 644 25.78 -27.93 -2.21
CA HIS A 644 26.96 -28.58 -1.64
C HIS A 644 27.66 -27.70 -0.62
N PHE A 645 27.90 -26.42 -0.94
CA PHE A 645 28.59 -25.50 -0.04
C PHE A 645 27.83 -25.34 1.28
N CYS A 646 26.54 -25.03 1.21
CA CYS A 646 25.71 -24.73 2.38
C CYS A 646 25.56 -25.97 3.28
N VAL A 647 25.20 -27.12 2.70
CA VAL A 647 25.02 -28.38 3.43
C VAL A 647 26.33 -28.83 4.07
N THR A 648 27.44 -28.83 3.32
CA THR A 648 28.74 -29.27 3.84
C THR A 648 29.26 -28.36 4.95
N LYS A 649 29.09 -27.04 4.79
CA LYS A 649 29.46 -26.06 5.82
C LYS A 649 28.63 -26.27 7.10
N LEU A 650 27.32 -26.43 6.96
CA LEU A 650 26.40 -26.68 8.09
C LEU A 650 26.76 -27.98 8.82
N PHE A 651 26.97 -29.09 8.10
CA PHE A 651 27.39 -30.37 8.68
C PHE A 651 28.70 -30.22 9.46
N LYS A 652 29.72 -29.58 8.88
CA LYS A 652 31.01 -29.37 9.56
C LYS A 652 30.85 -28.57 10.84
N GLN A 653 30.03 -27.51 10.83
CA GLN A 653 29.80 -26.67 12.00
C GLN A 653 28.97 -27.37 13.06
N LEU A 654 27.92 -28.09 12.66
CA LEU A 654 27.03 -28.79 13.58
C LEU A 654 27.76 -29.83 14.44
N TYR A 655 28.74 -30.54 13.86
CA TYR A 655 29.55 -31.52 14.59
C TYR A 655 30.88 -30.95 15.10
N ASP A 656 31.17 -29.66 14.92
CA ASP A 656 32.37 -29.02 15.45
C ASP A 656 32.53 -29.11 16.99
N PRO A 657 31.45 -29.07 17.80
CA PRO A 657 31.56 -29.29 19.25
C PRO A 657 32.28 -30.60 19.61
N LEU A 658 32.07 -31.68 18.84
CA LEU A 658 32.75 -32.96 19.03
C LEU A 658 34.27 -32.82 18.94
N PHE A 659 34.75 -32.04 17.96
CA PHE A 659 36.18 -31.88 17.69
C PHE A 659 36.85 -30.90 18.65
N ARG A 660 36.08 -30.05 19.34
CA ARG A 660 36.58 -29.06 20.29
C ARG A 660 36.70 -29.57 21.73
N GLN A 661 36.04 -30.68 22.09
CA GLN A 661 36.07 -31.23 23.45
C GLN A 661 37.40 -31.90 23.86
N ARG A 662 38.46 -31.79 23.04
CA ARG A 662 39.83 -32.20 23.39
C ARG A 662 40.81 -31.02 23.37
N ARG A 663 40.55 -30.00 24.19
CA ARG A 663 41.57 -29.05 24.63
C ARG A 663 41.55 -28.87 26.13
#